data_AF-A0A950U954-F1
#
_entry.id   AF-A0A950U954-F1
#
_cell.length_a   1.000
_cell.length_b   1.000
_cell.length_c   1.000
_cell.angle_alpha   90.00
_cell.angle_beta   90.00
_cell.angle_gamma   90.00
#
_symmetry.space_group_name_H-M   'P 1'
#
loop_
_entity.id
_entity.type
_entity.pdbx_description
1 polymer ?
#
loop_
_entity_poly.entity_id
_entity_poly.type
_entity_poly.pdbx_seq_one_letter_code
_entity_poly.pdbx_strand_id
1 'polypeptide(L)'
;ISTDKVDAEVPSPAAGTLVKIHAAEGDTVAVGALLAEITPDGSGSTNGESGSTNGDSATAPPPPTAQDTPESPARDAAPAVSAASAAPVSGESPPTSEEELLAGAATEAEGAAAATAPTGDTIDIVTPTGGESVTEGTILAWSVKVGDAVKEGDTVVEISTDKVDMELPAPASGTITEILAPEGETVTVGQVIARMTAGAEARQPAPPADEAPKSGATSRSREGEGRGGEAEVAAPAGDGGHVSPIARRVAAQTGVDLSAITGSARGGRITKADVLAAAGNGAPAAAATAAPAETGRAAPAKPAPSPAGAQLIKGSAAALARYMDQSRSIPTATSFRTLTVSELEQRRAQLKDSGHRVSFTHLIAYAVAVAATEDLPVMAHHFEEIDDKPHRVDDGAVNLGLAVDVEKKDGTRTLMVPVIPDAGRRTFPEFVTAYNDLVEKARTNTLTADDLQGGNLTLTNPGGIGTVASVPRLMVGQGTIVATGAIGYPPGLGRIGKAIGAEKVMTMTSTYDHRLIQGAESGRFLQRIEAYLHGEDGFYERVFADLGVELPALAGPPTAPAQAATAAPPAPAPAPTAPPDEELLQAVQAATSLLKAHRTHGHLAAKLDPLGREPEGDPALDPEPLGLTPELMSKIPSHILRMYVEGDTLLDALPHLRETYCGPIAYEIEHISSHRQRLWLREAIESGAFREPLGAEEKKALLKRLTEVDALERFMHKAYLGQKQFSIEGLDMTVPMLDELIQLSATQGAREVVLGMAHRGRLNVLAHNLGRAYDTIFAEFEGASTLEPITTIPQGGTGDVKYHHGAQGSYQLPSGESIIVRLESNPSHLEYVHPVAEGATRAAQTTRQGPHAHRDTNAAIPIIIHGDAAFPGQGVVAETLNLQALDGYTVGGTIHLIQNNQVGFTTDPDDARSTTWASDLAKGYDVPIIHVNSDDVAACVSAVRLAFAFRQEFGHDVLIDLIGYRRFGHNEADEPAYTQPEMYQVIRHHPSVRERFAKELITAGVVSEQESTEMT
;
A
#
# COMPACT_ATOMS: atom_id res chain seq x y z
N ILE A 1 -12.78 26.78 -17.73
CA ILE A 1 -11.73 26.81 -18.76
C ILE A 1 -11.48 25.37 -19.18
N SER A 2 -11.44 25.08 -20.48
CA SER A 2 -11.08 23.76 -20.99
C SER A 2 -9.61 23.74 -21.40
N THR A 3 -8.99 22.56 -21.34
CA THR A 3 -7.62 22.29 -21.82
C THR A 3 -7.59 20.96 -22.55
N ASP A 4 -6.46 20.60 -23.15
CA ASP A 4 -6.27 19.30 -23.83
C ASP A 4 -6.42 18.08 -22.91
N LYS A 5 -6.46 18.28 -21.58
CA LYS A 5 -6.46 17.20 -20.57
C LYS A 5 -7.53 17.32 -19.49
N VAL A 6 -7.94 18.54 -19.11
CA VAL A 6 -8.92 18.77 -18.02
C VAL A 6 -9.79 20.01 -18.26
N ASP A 7 -11.05 19.93 -17.85
CA ASP A 7 -11.90 21.09 -17.58
C ASP A 7 -11.67 21.57 -16.15
N ALA A 8 -11.43 22.88 -15.98
CA ALA A 8 -11.14 23.50 -14.68
C ALA A 8 -11.95 24.78 -14.47
N GLU A 9 -12.58 24.91 -13.30
CA GLU A 9 -13.15 26.17 -12.81
C GLU A 9 -12.04 27.01 -12.16
N VAL A 10 -12.01 28.31 -12.46
CA VAL A 10 -11.07 29.25 -11.83
C VAL A 10 -11.85 30.12 -10.84
N PRO A 11 -11.66 29.95 -9.52
CA PRO A 11 -12.33 30.78 -8.52
C PRO A 11 -11.79 32.21 -8.55
N SER A 12 -12.63 33.18 -8.16
CA SER A 12 -12.19 34.58 -8.07
C SER A 12 -11.09 34.74 -7.01
N PRO A 13 -9.95 35.39 -7.32
CA PRO A 13 -8.86 35.58 -6.36
C PRO A 13 -9.17 36.63 -5.27
N ALA A 14 -10.26 37.40 -5.43
CA ALA A 14 -10.71 38.41 -4.47
C ALA A 14 -12.23 38.59 -4.51
N ALA A 15 -12.80 39.14 -3.43
CA ALA A 15 -14.16 39.67 -3.43
C ALA A 15 -14.16 41.08 -4.06
N GLY A 16 -15.05 41.32 -5.02
CA GLY A 16 -15.14 42.59 -5.74
C GLY A 16 -15.99 42.51 -7.00
N THR A 17 -16.10 43.65 -7.70
CA THR A 17 -16.88 43.77 -8.93
C THR A 17 -16.03 43.47 -10.16
N LEU A 18 -16.50 42.55 -11.01
CA LEU A 18 -15.92 42.25 -12.33
C LEU A 18 -16.08 43.47 -13.26
N VAL A 19 -14.98 44.11 -13.64
CA VAL A 19 -14.97 45.36 -14.43
C VAL A 19 -14.93 45.07 -15.92
N LYS A 20 -14.11 44.10 -16.33
CA LYS A 20 -13.83 43.81 -17.72
C LYS A 20 -13.46 42.33 -17.89
N ILE A 21 -13.96 41.73 -18.96
CA ILE A 21 -13.50 40.43 -19.47
C ILE A 21 -12.62 40.72 -20.69
N HIS A 22 -11.48 40.03 -20.81
CA HIS A 22 -10.53 40.17 -21.93
C HIS A 22 -10.51 38.96 -22.88
N ALA A 23 -10.97 37.79 -22.41
CA ALA A 23 -11.15 36.58 -23.22
C ALA A 23 -12.62 36.13 -23.15
N ALA A 24 -13.28 35.99 -24.30
CA ALA A 24 -14.68 35.62 -24.43
C ALA A 24 -14.91 34.11 -24.29
N GLU A 25 -16.17 33.71 -24.17
CA GLU A 25 -16.57 32.31 -24.16
C GLU A 25 -16.30 31.65 -25.53
N GLY A 26 -15.33 30.73 -25.57
CA GLY A 26 -14.85 30.09 -26.79
C GLY A 26 -13.44 30.52 -27.23
N ASP A 27 -12.87 31.58 -26.65
CA ASP A 27 -11.51 32.04 -27.01
C ASP A 27 -10.44 31.08 -26.49
N THR A 28 -9.54 30.63 -27.38
CA THR A 28 -8.30 29.92 -26.99
C THR A 28 -7.24 30.93 -26.57
N VAL A 29 -6.68 30.75 -25.37
CA VAL A 29 -5.72 31.70 -24.77
C VAL A 29 -4.51 30.99 -24.16
N ALA A 30 -3.35 31.65 -24.23
CA ALA A 30 -2.09 31.12 -23.69
C ALA A 30 -2.11 31.00 -22.15
N VAL A 31 -1.41 30.00 -21.63
CA VAL A 31 -1.25 29.80 -20.17
C VAL A 31 -0.60 31.03 -19.54
N GLY A 32 -1.29 31.63 -18.56
CA GLY A 32 -0.86 32.89 -17.91
C GLY A 32 -1.43 34.17 -18.53
N ALA A 33 -2.29 34.09 -19.55
CA ALA A 33 -3.00 35.24 -20.09
C ALA A 33 -3.98 35.88 -19.08
N LEU A 34 -4.17 37.20 -19.17
CA LEU A 34 -5.12 37.94 -18.34
C LEU A 34 -6.55 37.71 -18.86
N LEU A 35 -7.37 36.99 -18.09
CA LEU A 35 -8.74 36.63 -18.49
C LEU A 35 -9.76 37.74 -18.19
N ALA A 36 -9.65 38.39 -17.03
CA ALA A 36 -10.56 39.44 -16.57
C ALA A 36 -9.94 40.35 -15.49
N GLU A 37 -10.56 41.52 -15.28
CA GLU A 37 -10.22 42.49 -14.24
C GLU A 37 -11.34 42.61 -13.20
N ILE A 38 -10.97 42.65 -11.92
CA ILE A 38 -11.89 42.78 -10.78
C ILE A 38 -11.42 43.96 -9.90
N THR A 39 -12.33 44.87 -9.55
CA THR A 39 -12.07 45.91 -8.53
C THR A 39 -12.50 45.39 -7.17
N PRO A 40 -11.61 45.30 -6.16
CA PRO A 40 -11.99 44.91 -4.80
C PRO A 40 -12.92 45.92 -4.13
N ASP A 41 -13.92 45.44 -3.39
CA ASP A 41 -14.81 46.31 -2.62
C ASP A 41 -14.12 46.77 -1.31
N GLY A 42 -14.19 48.07 -1.00
CA GLY A 42 -13.34 48.71 0.01
C GLY A 42 -13.98 48.96 1.38
N SER A 43 -13.15 48.88 2.43
CA SER A 43 -13.39 49.15 3.87
C SER A 43 -14.19 48.07 4.65
N GLY A 44 -13.86 47.75 5.92
CA GLY A 44 -12.74 48.17 6.80
C GLY A 44 -12.62 47.19 8.00
N SER A 45 -11.45 46.88 8.56
CA SER A 45 -10.46 47.73 9.26
C SER A 45 -10.79 48.01 10.74
N THR A 46 -10.04 47.40 11.66
CA THR A 46 -9.74 47.96 13.00
C THR A 46 -8.26 47.76 13.36
N ASN A 47 -7.65 48.81 13.93
CA ASN A 47 -6.30 48.83 14.53
C ASN A 47 -6.44 48.66 16.08
N GLY A 48 -5.41 48.48 16.91
CA GLY A 48 -3.95 48.40 16.69
C GLY A 48 -3.16 49.44 17.51
N GLU A 49 -2.24 48.97 18.37
CA GLU A 49 -1.19 49.75 19.07
C GLU A 49 0.13 48.96 18.89
N SER A 50 1.29 49.49 18.45
CA SER A 50 2.06 50.74 18.71
C SER A 50 2.92 50.67 19.99
N GLY A 51 4.20 51.06 20.00
CA GLY A 51 5.13 51.57 18.97
C GLY A 51 6.59 51.42 19.46
N SER A 52 7.64 52.07 18.95
CA SER A 52 7.91 52.98 17.79
C SER A 52 9.45 52.92 17.53
N THR A 53 10.21 53.76 16.81
CA THR A 53 10.15 55.07 16.07
C THR A 53 11.35 55.03 15.08
N ASN A 54 11.57 55.87 14.05
CA ASN A 54 10.95 57.12 13.56
C ASN A 54 10.35 56.85 12.14
N GLY A 55 10.44 57.62 11.04
CA GLY A 55 11.10 58.89 10.65
C GLY A 55 12.53 58.73 10.10
N ASP A 56 13.00 59.51 9.11
CA ASP A 56 12.38 60.63 8.37
C ASP A 56 12.50 60.46 6.83
N SER A 57 11.95 61.43 6.09
CA SER A 57 11.64 61.49 4.65
C SER A 57 12.79 62.14 3.79
N ALA A 58 12.74 62.31 2.46
CA ALA A 58 11.66 62.22 1.46
C ALA A 58 12.19 62.02 0.00
N THR A 59 11.28 61.63 -0.92
CA THR A 59 11.29 61.84 -2.40
C THR A 59 12.40 61.25 -3.30
N ALA A 60 11.98 60.60 -4.40
CA ALA A 60 12.82 60.11 -5.51
C ALA A 60 13.04 61.17 -6.61
N PRO A 61 13.98 60.95 -7.56
CA PRO A 61 13.55 60.55 -8.92
C PRO A 61 14.47 59.46 -9.58
N PRO A 62 14.72 59.43 -10.91
CA PRO A 62 14.54 58.23 -11.75
C PRO A 62 15.80 57.35 -11.97
N PRO A 63 15.67 56.13 -12.52
CA PRO A 63 16.80 55.21 -12.75
C PRO A 63 17.68 55.59 -13.95
N PRO A 64 19.02 55.55 -13.83
CA PRO A 64 19.97 55.60 -14.95
C PRO A 64 20.47 54.20 -15.36
N THR A 65 21.15 54.14 -16.51
CA THR A 65 21.75 52.95 -17.12
C THR A 65 23.07 52.49 -16.47
N ALA A 66 23.48 51.25 -16.77
CA ALA A 66 24.69 50.61 -16.25
C ALA A 66 26.02 51.28 -16.67
N GLN A 67 27.04 51.17 -15.81
CA GLN A 67 28.45 51.14 -16.22
C GLN A 67 29.38 50.53 -15.14
N ASP A 68 30.40 49.81 -15.63
CA ASP A 68 31.75 49.51 -15.11
C ASP A 68 31.98 49.10 -13.63
N THR A 69 32.43 47.85 -13.46
CA THR A 69 33.18 47.36 -12.29
C THR A 69 34.70 47.61 -12.44
N PRO A 70 35.42 48.00 -11.37
CA PRO A 70 36.88 48.11 -11.38
C PRO A 70 37.60 46.77 -11.11
N GLU A 71 38.85 46.68 -11.56
CA GLU A 71 39.66 45.46 -11.58
C GLU A 71 40.26 45.03 -10.21
N SER A 72 40.79 43.81 -10.18
CA SER A 72 41.92 43.43 -9.33
C SER A 72 42.93 42.59 -10.14
N PRO A 73 44.26 42.72 -9.89
CA PRO A 73 45.27 42.45 -10.92
C PRO A 73 45.71 40.98 -11.06
N ALA A 74 46.21 40.64 -12.26
CA ALA A 74 46.61 39.29 -12.68
C ALA A 74 48.13 39.09 -12.79
N ARG A 75 48.54 37.84 -13.09
CA ARG A 75 49.77 37.37 -13.81
C ARG A 75 49.69 35.84 -13.92
N ASP A 76 49.54 35.24 -15.11
CA ASP A 76 50.53 34.95 -16.18
C ASP A 76 50.82 33.42 -16.20
N ALA A 77 50.93 32.70 -17.32
CA ALA A 77 50.82 33.05 -18.74
C ALA A 77 50.40 31.84 -19.62
N ALA A 78 50.05 32.07 -20.89
CA ALA A 78 49.71 31.07 -21.93
C ALA A 78 50.89 30.73 -22.87
N PRO A 79 50.74 29.85 -23.90
CA PRO A 79 50.26 30.29 -25.25
C PRO A 79 49.31 29.27 -25.97
N ALA A 80 48.27 29.71 -26.71
CA ALA A 80 48.17 29.98 -28.18
C ALA A 80 48.15 28.71 -29.10
N VAL A 81 47.49 28.66 -30.28
CA VAL A 81 47.47 29.61 -31.43
C VAL A 81 46.17 29.60 -32.29
N SER A 82 45.72 30.80 -32.71
CA SER A 82 44.99 31.24 -33.96
C SER A 82 44.65 30.18 -35.05
N ALA A 83 43.43 30.09 -35.64
CA ALA A 83 42.62 31.05 -36.47
C ALA A 83 43.16 31.26 -37.93
N ALA A 84 42.41 31.65 -38.98
CA ALA A 84 41.09 32.31 -39.08
C ALA A 84 40.38 32.18 -40.49
N SER A 85 39.33 33.00 -40.72
CA SER A 85 38.62 33.31 -42.01
C SER A 85 37.56 32.31 -42.52
N ALA A 86 36.50 32.66 -43.28
CA ALA A 86 35.95 33.96 -43.78
C ALA A 86 34.42 33.89 -44.14
N ALA A 87 33.83 34.99 -44.64
CA ALA A 87 32.45 35.16 -45.17
C ALA A 87 32.50 36.13 -46.42
N PRO A 88 31.43 36.76 -47.04
CA PRO A 88 30.18 37.28 -46.43
C PRO A 88 28.87 37.50 -47.31
N VAL A 89 27.80 38.04 -46.65
CA VAL A 89 26.58 38.81 -47.07
C VAL A 89 25.38 38.26 -47.91
N SER A 90 24.16 38.42 -47.32
CA SER A 90 22.81 38.84 -47.85
C SER A 90 22.05 38.04 -48.94
N GLY A 91 20.71 37.91 -48.90
CA GLY A 91 19.71 38.38 -47.88
C GLY A 91 18.22 38.22 -48.28
N GLU A 92 17.32 38.82 -47.46
CA GLU A 92 15.84 39.00 -47.59
C GLU A 92 14.88 37.82 -47.25
N SER A 93 13.65 38.19 -46.81
CA SER A 93 12.58 37.34 -46.21
C SER A 93 11.24 38.12 -46.18
N PRO A 94 10.14 37.65 -45.55
CA PRO A 94 9.36 36.41 -45.68
C PRO A 94 7.96 36.73 -46.33
N PRO A 95 6.87 35.91 -46.21
CA PRO A 95 6.08 35.62 -44.99
C PRO A 95 5.78 34.08 -44.84
N THR A 96 4.81 33.51 -44.10
CA THR A 96 3.60 33.96 -43.34
C THR A 96 3.26 32.95 -42.21
N SER A 97 2.24 33.23 -41.39
CA SER A 97 1.47 32.29 -40.53
C SER A 97 0.41 31.48 -41.34
N GLU A 98 -0.48 30.61 -40.82
CA GLU A 98 -1.02 30.28 -39.47
C GLU A 98 -1.63 28.83 -39.49
N GLU A 99 -2.05 28.30 -38.34
CA GLU A 99 -3.20 27.38 -37.97
C GLU A 99 -3.92 26.46 -39.02
N GLU A 100 -4.71 25.40 -38.71
CA GLU A 100 -5.39 24.95 -37.47
C GLU A 100 -5.64 23.39 -37.42
N LEU A 101 -6.72 22.92 -36.76
CA LEU A 101 -6.94 21.56 -36.23
C LEU A 101 -8.10 20.74 -36.86
N LEU A 102 -8.02 19.41 -36.63
CA LEU A 102 -9.10 18.43 -36.35
C LEU A 102 -10.20 18.01 -37.35
N ALA A 103 -10.38 16.67 -37.40
CA ALA A 103 -11.63 15.88 -37.50
C ALA A 103 -12.52 15.91 -38.78
N GLY A 104 -13.02 14.73 -39.21
CA GLY A 104 -13.96 14.67 -40.35
C GLY A 104 -14.35 13.31 -40.97
N ALA A 105 -14.65 12.28 -40.18
CA ALA A 105 -15.51 11.10 -40.47
C ALA A 105 -15.63 10.43 -41.88
N ALA A 106 -15.49 9.10 -41.86
CA ALA A 106 -16.34 8.08 -42.54
C ALA A 106 -16.27 7.78 -44.06
N THR A 107 -16.16 6.47 -44.37
CA THR A 107 -16.65 5.73 -45.57
C THR A 107 -16.07 6.11 -46.95
N GLU A 108 -15.92 5.22 -47.94
CA GLU A 108 -16.64 3.98 -48.30
C GLU A 108 -15.71 2.82 -48.69
N ALA A 109 -16.28 1.66 -49.06
CA ALA A 109 -15.55 0.50 -49.58
C ALA A 109 -16.29 -0.20 -50.74
N GLU A 110 -15.71 -0.14 -51.94
CA GLU A 110 -16.01 -0.97 -53.13
C GLU A 110 -14.81 -0.83 -54.12
N GLY A 111 -14.38 -1.83 -54.91
CA GLY A 111 -14.77 -3.24 -54.94
C GLY A 111 -15.00 -3.83 -56.34
N ALA A 112 -13.96 -4.09 -57.16
CA ALA A 112 -14.13 -4.85 -58.41
C ALA A 112 -12.87 -5.53 -59.03
N ALA A 113 -12.99 -6.84 -59.24
CA ALA A 113 -12.57 -7.60 -60.44
C ALA A 113 -11.11 -7.57 -60.97
N ALA A 114 -10.27 -8.43 -60.39
CA ALA A 114 -9.55 -9.54 -61.06
C ALA A 114 -8.97 -9.41 -62.49
N ALA A 115 -7.67 -9.71 -62.61
CA ALA A 115 -7.03 -10.26 -63.81
C ALA A 115 -6.35 -11.60 -63.48
N THR A 116 -6.32 -12.55 -64.42
CA THR A 116 -5.86 -13.94 -64.19
C THR A 116 -4.36 -14.11 -64.39
N ALA A 117 -3.73 -14.89 -63.50
CA ALA A 117 -2.29 -15.19 -63.52
C ALA A 117 -1.83 -16.12 -64.67
N PRO A 118 -0.54 -16.07 -65.06
CA PRO A 118 0.13 -17.21 -65.68
C PRO A 118 0.32 -18.34 -64.65
N THR A 119 0.52 -19.58 -65.13
CA THR A 119 0.82 -20.72 -64.26
C THR A 119 2.33 -21.02 -64.28
N GLY A 120 2.95 -21.13 -63.10
CA GLY A 120 4.36 -21.53 -62.96
C GLY A 120 5.15 -20.85 -61.85
N ASP A 121 4.59 -19.85 -61.17
CA ASP A 121 5.34 -19.07 -60.19
C ASP A 121 5.80 -19.92 -58.99
N THR A 122 7.10 -19.82 -58.72
CA THR A 122 7.75 -20.43 -57.55
C THR A 122 7.79 -19.39 -56.45
N ILE A 123 7.25 -19.74 -55.28
CA ILE A 123 7.19 -18.89 -54.10
C ILE A 123 8.34 -19.31 -53.19
N ASP A 124 9.26 -18.38 -52.96
CA ASP A 124 10.34 -18.49 -51.98
C ASP A 124 9.75 -18.34 -50.57
N ILE A 125 9.99 -19.33 -49.71
CA ILE A 125 9.64 -19.30 -48.28
C ILE A 125 10.83 -18.67 -47.55
N VAL A 126 10.62 -17.48 -46.99
CA VAL A 126 11.65 -16.69 -46.30
C VAL A 126 11.48 -16.71 -44.78
N THR A 127 12.59 -16.66 -44.05
CA THR A 127 12.59 -16.32 -42.61
C THR A 127 11.89 -14.97 -42.41
N PRO A 128 10.97 -14.85 -41.43
CA PRO A 128 10.23 -13.61 -41.21
C PRO A 128 11.13 -12.49 -40.66
N THR A 129 10.75 -11.24 -40.91
CA THR A 129 11.29 -10.10 -40.16
C THR A 129 10.74 -10.14 -38.73
N GLY A 130 11.55 -10.60 -37.78
CA GLY A 130 11.27 -10.46 -36.36
C GLY A 130 11.23 -8.99 -35.92
N GLY A 131 10.86 -8.75 -34.67
CA GLY A 131 10.98 -7.41 -34.05
C GLY A 131 12.42 -6.90 -34.09
N GLU A 132 12.60 -5.58 -33.93
CA GLU A 132 13.78 -4.77 -34.32
C GLU A 132 15.16 -5.16 -33.72
N SER A 133 15.26 -6.27 -32.98
CA SER A 133 16.50 -6.81 -32.41
C SER A 133 16.87 -8.24 -32.85
N VAL A 134 16.01 -8.94 -33.61
CA VAL A 134 16.31 -10.31 -34.12
C VAL A 134 17.07 -10.23 -35.45
N THR A 135 18.19 -10.95 -35.57
CA THR A 135 19.05 -10.94 -36.77
C THR A 135 19.27 -12.33 -37.39
N GLU A 136 19.24 -13.38 -36.59
CA GLU A 136 19.37 -14.79 -37.01
C GLU A 136 18.46 -15.71 -36.18
N GLY A 137 18.23 -16.92 -36.68
CA GLY A 137 17.52 -18.01 -36.00
C GLY A 137 17.96 -19.38 -36.52
N THR A 138 17.69 -20.45 -35.79
CA THR A 138 18.11 -21.83 -36.16
C THR A 138 16.89 -22.70 -36.43
N ILE A 139 16.90 -23.45 -37.52
CA ILE A 139 15.80 -24.35 -37.89
C ILE A 139 15.76 -25.54 -36.93
N LEU A 140 14.64 -25.73 -36.23
CA LEU A 140 14.43 -26.85 -35.31
C LEU A 140 13.96 -28.11 -36.04
N ALA A 141 12.87 -28.00 -36.81
CA ALA A 141 12.24 -29.12 -37.48
C ALA A 141 11.45 -28.69 -38.74
N TRP A 142 11.46 -29.53 -39.77
CA TRP A 142 10.58 -29.38 -40.94
C TRP A 142 9.31 -30.22 -40.78
N SER A 143 8.15 -29.56 -40.67
CA SER A 143 6.83 -30.20 -40.58
C SER A 143 6.37 -30.83 -41.91
N VAL A 144 7.05 -30.49 -43.02
CA VAL A 144 6.70 -30.90 -44.39
C VAL A 144 7.95 -31.30 -45.18
N LYS A 145 7.79 -32.10 -46.24
CA LYS A 145 8.89 -32.58 -47.10
C LYS A 145 8.73 -32.14 -48.54
N VAL A 146 9.82 -32.16 -49.30
CA VAL A 146 9.79 -31.91 -50.75
C VAL A 146 8.85 -32.93 -51.42
N GLY A 147 7.83 -32.42 -52.10
CA GLY A 147 6.73 -33.18 -52.70
C GLY A 147 5.41 -33.15 -51.92
N ASP A 148 5.40 -32.68 -50.67
CA ASP A 148 4.16 -32.55 -49.88
C ASP A 148 3.34 -31.33 -50.33
N ALA A 149 2.02 -31.50 -50.33
CA ALA A 149 1.05 -30.44 -50.64
C ALA A 149 0.56 -29.75 -49.37
N VAL A 150 0.69 -28.42 -49.32
CA VAL A 150 0.35 -27.56 -48.19
C VAL A 150 -0.75 -26.56 -48.58
N LYS A 151 -1.55 -26.13 -47.62
CA LYS A 151 -2.46 -24.99 -47.76
C LYS A 151 -1.84 -23.74 -47.17
N GLU A 152 -2.30 -22.60 -47.65
CA GLU A 152 -2.05 -21.30 -47.01
C GLU A 152 -2.42 -21.35 -45.52
N GLY A 153 -1.46 -21.05 -44.65
CA GLY A 153 -1.61 -21.16 -43.19
C GLY A 153 -1.19 -22.48 -42.53
N ASP A 154 -0.93 -23.55 -43.29
CA ASP A 154 -0.39 -24.81 -42.71
C ASP A 154 1.09 -24.61 -42.27
N THR A 155 1.48 -25.06 -41.07
CA THR A 155 2.87 -24.93 -40.58
C THR A 155 3.87 -25.72 -41.43
N VAL A 156 4.91 -25.04 -41.90
CA VAL A 156 5.95 -25.59 -42.78
C VAL A 156 7.21 -25.96 -42.00
N VAL A 157 7.69 -25.08 -41.13
CA VAL A 157 8.97 -25.20 -40.44
C VAL A 157 8.94 -24.46 -39.11
N GLU A 158 9.62 -25.00 -38.11
CA GLU A 158 9.80 -24.39 -36.79
C GLU A 158 11.21 -23.79 -36.68
N ILE A 159 11.31 -22.53 -36.25
CA ILE A 159 12.56 -21.76 -36.18
C ILE A 159 12.74 -21.19 -34.77
N SER A 160 13.86 -21.52 -34.13
CA SER A 160 14.25 -20.96 -32.84
C SER A 160 14.99 -19.64 -33.02
N THR A 161 14.65 -18.63 -32.23
CA THR A 161 15.39 -17.36 -32.13
C THR A 161 15.89 -17.17 -30.70
N ASP A 162 16.76 -16.18 -30.48
CA ASP A 162 17.27 -15.88 -29.13
C ASP A 162 16.20 -15.34 -28.15
N LYS A 163 14.98 -15.07 -28.64
CA LYS A 163 13.81 -14.61 -27.86
C LYS A 163 12.67 -15.63 -27.79
N VAL A 164 12.32 -16.27 -28.91
CA VAL A 164 11.13 -17.15 -29.06
C VAL A 164 11.34 -18.22 -30.13
N ASP A 165 10.70 -19.37 -29.96
CA ASP A 165 10.49 -20.34 -31.03
C ASP A 165 9.25 -19.95 -31.85
N MET A 166 9.31 -20.10 -33.19
CA MET A 166 8.28 -19.62 -34.10
C MET A 166 7.95 -20.66 -35.19
N GLU A 167 6.67 -21.05 -35.27
CA GLU A 167 6.11 -21.77 -36.42
C GLU A 167 5.95 -20.83 -37.63
N LEU A 168 6.55 -21.17 -38.77
CA LEU A 168 6.39 -20.44 -40.02
C LEU A 168 5.31 -21.11 -40.89
N PRO A 169 4.16 -20.47 -41.14
CA PRO A 169 3.11 -21.02 -42.01
C PRO A 169 3.44 -20.89 -43.49
N ALA A 170 2.83 -21.76 -44.30
CA ALA A 170 2.86 -21.71 -45.75
C ALA A 170 2.23 -20.39 -46.27
N PRO A 171 2.96 -19.58 -47.07
CA PRO A 171 2.47 -18.30 -47.59
C PRO A 171 1.43 -18.42 -48.72
N ALA A 172 1.19 -19.63 -49.23
CA ALA A 172 0.17 -19.93 -50.23
C ALA A 172 -0.18 -21.43 -50.22
N SER A 173 -1.29 -21.80 -50.87
CA SER A 173 -1.61 -23.20 -51.13
C SER A 173 -0.79 -23.72 -52.32
N GLY A 174 -0.06 -24.82 -52.15
CA GLY A 174 0.93 -25.27 -53.12
C GLY A 174 1.58 -26.62 -52.80
N THR A 175 2.75 -26.86 -53.39
CA THR A 175 3.57 -28.06 -53.16
C THR A 175 5.01 -27.66 -52.93
N ILE A 176 5.64 -28.18 -51.87
CA ILE A 176 7.05 -27.90 -51.55
C ILE A 176 7.95 -28.50 -52.63
N THR A 177 8.77 -27.68 -53.28
CA THR A 177 9.63 -28.08 -54.41
C THR A 177 11.10 -28.22 -54.02
N GLU A 178 11.57 -27.48 -53.02
CA GLU A 178 12.97 -27.46 -52.58
C GLU A 178 13.03 -27.05 -51.10
N ILE A 179 13.90 -27.70 -50.32
CA ILE A 179 14.30 -27.24 -48.98
C ILE A 179 15.76 -26.84 -49.10
N LEU A 180 16.09 -25.60 -48.76
CA LEU A 180 17.40 -24.98 -48.97
C LEU A 180 18.25 -24.95 -47.70
N ALA A 181 17.63 -24.98 -46.52
CA ALA A 181 18.29 -25.01 -45.21
C ALA A 181 17.82 -26.23 -44.38
N PRO A 182 18.66 -27.25 -44.13
CA PRO A 182 18.34 -28.39 -43.27
C PRO A 182 18.11 -28.03 -41.79
N GLU A 183 17.58 -29.00 -41.04
CA GLU A 183 17.43 -28.94 -39.58
C GLU A 183 18.80 -28.75 -38.90
N GLY A 184 18.85 -27.84 -37.93
CA GLY A 184 20.08 -27.43 -37.25
C GLY A 184 20.92 -26.37 -37.97
N GLU A 185 20.50 -25.84 -39.13
CA GLU A 185 21.17 -24.71 -39.78
C GLU A 185 20.68 -23.36 -39.23
N THR A 186 21.63 -22.45 -38.98
CA THR A 186 21.36 -21.06 -38.58
C THR A 186 21.21 -20.19 -39.83
N VAL A 187 20.12 -19.42 -39.87
CA VAL A 187 19.63 -18.66 -41.04
C VAL A 187 19.39 -17.20 -40.64
N THR A 188 19.77 -16.25 -41.51
CA THR A 188 19.64 -14.81 -41.25
C THR A 188 18.27 -14.28 -41.67
N VAL A 189 17.76 -13.24 -40.99
CA VAL A 189 16.48 -12.60 -41.35
C VAL A 189 16.43 -12.18 -42.83
N GLY A 190 15.34 -12.53 -43.50
CA GLY A 190 15.14 -12.36 -44.95
C GLY A 190 15.72 -13.48 -45.84
N GLN A 191 16.37 -14.51 -45.29
CA GLN A 191 16.91 -15.64 -46.06
C GLN A 191 15.80 -16.55 -46.59
N VAL A 192 15.94 -17.02 -47.84
CA VAL A 192 15.09 -18.07 -48.43
C VAL A 192 15.54 -19.43 -47.88
N ILE A 193 14.62 -20.16 -47.25
CA ILE A 193 14.89 -21.45 -46.59
C ILE A 193 14.20 -22.65 -47.25
N ALA A 194 13.16 -22.42 -48.04
CA ALA A 194 12.53 -23.41 -48.91
C ALA A 194 11.80 -22.74 -50.09
N ARG A 195 11.28 -23.55 -51.00
CA ARG A 195 10.47 -23.15 -52.15
C ARG A 195 9.23 -24.00 -52.29
N MET A 196 8.17 -23.40 -52.82
CA MET A 196 6.97 -24.11 -53.27
C MET A 196 6.50 -23.60 -54.62
N THR A 197 5.69 -24.40 -55.33
CA THR A 197 4.90 -23.92 -56.48
C THR A 197 3.44 -23.78 -56.11
N ALA A 198 2.82 -22.66 -56.47
CA ALA A 198 1.41 -22.39 -56.19
C ALA A 198 0.47 -23.37 -56.93
N GLY A 199 -0.49 -23.95 -56.21
CA GLY A 199 -1.43 -24.93 -56.74
C GLY A 199 -2.79 -24.31 -57.08
N ALA A 200 -3.22 -24.41 -58.33
CA ALA A 200 -4.56 -23.98 -58.73
C ALA A 200 -5.66 -24.89 -58.14
N GLU A 201 -6.71 -24.31 -57.56
CA GLU A 201 -7.73 -25.04 -56.78
C GLU A 201 -8.44 -26.17 -57.54
N ALA A 202 -8.38 -27.39 -56.99
CA ALA A 202 -9.16 -28.54 -57.47
C ALA A 202 -10.60 -28.51 -56.91
N ARG A 203 -11.48 -27.79 -57.61
CA ARG A 203 -12.88 -27.56 -57.26
C ARG A 203 -13.74 -28.84 -57.18
N GLN A 204 -14.30 -29.17 -56.01
CA GLN A 204 -15.37 -30.19 -55.90
C GLN A 204 -16.73 -29.62 -56.38
N PRO A 205 -17.60 -30.43 -57.02
CA PRO A 205 -18.89 -29.98 -57.56
C PRO A 205 -20.06 -30.11 -56.56
N ALA A 206 -21.04 -29.22 -56.71
CA ALA A 206 -22.34 -29.31 -56.04
C ALA A 206 -23.35 -30.15 -56.87
N PRO A 207 -24.36 -30.79 -56.23
CA PRO A 207 -25.29 -31.69 -56.91
C PRO A 207 -26.52 -30.97 -57.52
N PRO A 208 -27.13 -31.59 -58.56
CA PRO A 208 -28.57 -31.44 -58.78
C PRO A 208 -29.30 -32.77 -59.07
N ALA A 209 -30.53 -32.85 -58.53
CA ALA A 209 -31.73 -33.51 -59.07
C ALA A 209 -31.72 -34.99 -59.53
N ASP A 210 -32.43 -35.80 -58.72
CA ASP A 210 -33.52 -36.72 -59.11
C ASP A 210 -33.31 -38.17 -59.64
N GLU A 211 -34.37 -38.94 -59.40
CA GLU A 211 -34.78 -40.28 -59.89
C GLU A 211 -33.76 -41.45 -60.03
N ALA A 212 -33.90 -42.42 -59.13
CA ALA A 212 -33.48 -43.83 -59.29
C ALA A 212 -34.67 -44.67 -59.87
N PRO A 213 -34.73 -46.04 -59.87
CA PRO A 213 -33.74 -47.07 -59.49
C PRO A 213 -33.70 -48.31 -60.44
N LYS A 214 -33.19 -49.46 -59.94
CA LYS A 214 -33.20 -50.85 -60.50
C LYS A 214 -32.06 -51.14 -61.49
N SER A 215 -31.42 -52.32 -61.54
CA SER A 215 -31.50 -53.61 -60.79
C SER A 215 -30.11 -54.31 -60.92
N GLY A 216 -29.65 -55.28 -60.13
CA GLY A 216 -30.23 -56.05 -59.02
C GLY A 216 -29.25 -57.16 -58.56
N ALA A 217 -29.63 -57.92 -57.53
CA ALA A 217 -28.79 -58.89 -56.79
C ALA A 217 -28.16 -60.03 -57.65
N THR A 218 -27.11 -60.73 -57.18
CA THR A 218 -27.21 -61.90 -56.27
C THR A 218 -25.80 -62.37 -55.82
N SER A 219 -25.59 -63.23 -54.79
CA SER A 219 -26.50 -64.25 -54.24
C SER A 219 -26.22 -64.67 -52.78
N ARG A 220 -27.32 -64.99 -52.04
CA ARG A 220 -27.49 -66.09 -51.04
C ARG A 220 -26.59 -66.06 -49.77
N SER A 221 -27.03 -66.46 -48.56
CA SER A 221 -28.17 -67.27 -48.11
C SER A 221 -28.54 -66.89 -46.64
N ARG A 222 -29.68 -67.23 -46.00
CA ARG A 222 -30.82 -68.13 -46.32
C ARG A 222 -32.04 -67.81 -45.42
N GLU A 223 -33.24 -68.23 -45.84
CA GLU A 223 -34.49 -68.62 -45.10
C GLU A 223 -34.76 -68.07 -43.65
N GLY A 224 -35.98 -67.59 -43.32
CA GLY A 224 -37.21 -67.46 -44.11
C GLY A 224 -38.46 -67.00 -43.33
N GLU A 225 -39.50 -66.64 -44.10
CA GLU A 225 -40.97 -66.57 -43.86
C GLU A 225 -41.59 -66.32 -42.45
N GLY A 226 -42.63 -65.48 -42.29
CA GLY A 226 -43.32 -64.61 -43.27
C GLY A 226 -44.80 -64.30 -42.92
N ARG A 227 -45.40 -63.36 -43.68
CA ARG A 227 -46.80 -62.87 -43.64
C ARG A 227 -47.16 -62.02 -42.39
N GLY A 228 -47.99 -60.99 -42.51
CA GLY A 228 -48.61 -60.35 -43.69
C GLY A 228 -49.06 -58.94 -43.32
N GLY A 229 -49.21 -58.04 -44.31
CA GLY A 229 -49.43 -56.62 -44.05
C GLY A 229 -50.82 -56.11 -44.45
N GLU A 230 -51.25 -55.05 -43.78
CA GLU A 230 -52.19 -54.04 -44.28
C GLU A 230 -52.06 -52.75 -43.41
N ALA A 231 -52.70 -51.66 -43.85
CA ALA A 231 -52.68 -50.31 -43.27
C ALA A 231 -51.38 -49.48 -43.43
N GLU A 232 -51.56 -48.30 -44.02
CA GLU A 232 -50.57 -47.24 -44.24
C GLU A 232 -50.55 -46.28 -43.04
N VAL A 233 -49.36 -45.90 -42.56
CA VAL A 233 -49.18 -44.96 -41.43
C VAL A 233 -48.08 -43.96 -41.76
N ALA A 234 -48.34 -42.67 -41.51
CA ALA A 234 -47.40 -41.58 -41.78
C ALA A 234 -46.19 -41.59 -40.82
N ALA A 235 -45.02 -41.20 -41.34
CA ALA A 235 -43.78 -41.12 -40.58
C ALA A 235 -43.57 -39.72 -39.93
N PRO A 236 -43.18 -39.64 -38.66
CA PRO A 236 -42.48 -38.49 -38.09
C PRO A 236 -40.95 -38.62 -38.28
N ALA A 237 -40.23 -37.49 -38.24
CA ALA A 237 -38.79 -37.43 -38.48
C ALA A 237 -37.94 -37.80 -37.25
N GLY A 238 -36.67 -38.19 -37.48
CA GLY A 238 -35.69 -38.50 -36.44
C GLY A 238 -34.95 -37.26 -35.91
N ASP A 239 -34.56 -37.30 -34.64
CA ASP A 239 -33.84 -36.23 -33.92
C ASP A 239 -32.34 -36.17 -34.27
N GLY A 240 -31.76 -34.98 -34.13
CA GLY A 240 -30.34 -34.68 -34.29
C GLY A 240 -29.92 -33.26 -33.88
N GLY A 241 -30.76 -32.48 -33.18
CA GLY A 241 -30.54 -31.01 -33.02
C GLY A 241 -30.46 -30.46 -31.60
N HIS A 242 -30.84 -31.25 -30.59
CA HIS A 242 -31.30 -30.73 -29.29
C HIS A 242 -30.27 -30.69 -28.15
N VAL A 243 -29.01 -31.13 -28.30
CA VAL A 243 -28.02 -31.14 -27.19
C VAL A 243 -26.66 -30.57 -27.62
N SER A 244 -26.16 -29.55 -26.92
CA SER A 244 -24.82 -28.99 -27.20
C SER A 244 -23.68 -29.96 -26.85
N PRO A 245 -22.52 -29.90 -27.51
CA PRO A 245 -21.39 -30.80 -27.20
C PRO A 245 -20.91 -30.68 -25.75
N ILE A 246 -20.94 -29.46 -25.19
CA ILE A 246 -20.53 -29.20 -23.80
C ILE A 246 -21.55 -29.77 -22.81
N ALA A 247 -22.85 -29.63 -23.08
CA ALA A 247 -23.90 -30.27 -22.27
C ALA A 247 -23.74 -31.80 -22.26
N ARG A 248 -23.45 -32.38 -23.44
CA ARG A 248 -23.22 -33.82 -23.60
C ARG A 248 -22.01 -34.32 -22.82
N ARG A 249 -20.90 -33.56 -22.80
CA ARG A 249 -19.70 -33.87 -22.02
C ARG A 249 -19.93 -33.77 -20.52
N VAL A 250 -20.58 -32.70 -20.05
CA VAL A 250 -20.87 -32.52 -18.63
C VAL A 250 -21.84 -33.58 -18.11
N ALA A 251 -22.86 -33.96 -18.88
CA ALA A 251 -23.82 -35.00 -18.48
C ALA A 251 -23.14 -36.37 -18.30
N ALA A 252 -22.18 -36.71 -19.16
CA ALA A 252 -21.36 -37.92 -19.01
C ALA A 252 -20.43 -37.88 -17.79
N GLN A 253 -20.06 -36.69 -17.30
CA GLN A 253 -19.24 -36.50 -16.09
C GLN A 253 -20.07 -36.46 -14.80
N THR A 254 -21.30 -35.93 -14.84
CA THR A 254 -22.22 -35.86 -13.69
C THR A 254 -23.18 -37.05 -13.57
N GLY A 255 -23.20 -37.95 -14.56
CA GLY A 255 -24.08 -39.13 -14.57
C GLY A 255 -25.56 -38.81 -14.84
N VAL A 256 -25.86 -37.65 -15.42
CA VAL A 256 -27.24 -37.16 -15.61
C VAL A 256 -27.79 -37.57 -16.97
N ASP A 257 -29.01 -38.11 -16.99
CA ASP A 257 -29.71 -38.50 -18.22
C ASP A 257 -30.21 -37.26 -19.00
N LEU A 258 -29.66 -37.06 -20.19
CA LEU A 258 -30.02 -35.97 -21.11
C LEU A 258 -31.46 -36.06 -21.62
N SER A 259 -32.07 -37.26 -21.67
CA SER A 259 -33.45 -37.44 -22.12
C SER A 259 -34.49 -36.94 -21.10
N ALA A 260 -34.08 -36.73 -19.85
CA ALA A 260 -34.91 -36.21 -18.77
C ALA A 260 -34.85 -34.67 -18.62
N ILE A 261 -34.03 -33.97 -19.43
CA ILE A 261 -33.80 -32.53 -19.31
C ILE A 261 -34.54 -31.76 -20.42
N THR A 262 -35.35 -30.77 -20.04
CA THR A 262 -35.89 -29.79 -20.99
C THR A 262 -34.88 -28.65 -21.18
N GLY A 263 -34.36 -28.48 -22.40
CA GLY A 263 -33.33 -27.48 -22.69
C GLY A 263 -33.87 -26.04 -22.71
N SER A 264 -33.19 -25.12 -22.00
CA SER A 264 -33.64 -23.73 -21.84
C SER A 264 -33.33 -22.81 -23.03
N ALA A 265 -32.41 -23.19 -23.93
CA ALA A 265 -32.04 -22.36 -25.06
C ALA A 265 -33.06 -22.37 -26.21
N ARG A 266 -33.10 -21.27 -26.98
CA ARG A 266 -33.99 -21.06 -28.13
C ARG A 266 -33.99 -22.27 -29.07
N GLY A 267 -35.17 -22.85 -29.29
CA GLY A 267 -35.34 -24.12 -30.01
C GLY A 267 -35.35 -25.37 -29.13
N GLY A 268 -35.43 -25.24 -27.80
CA GLY A 268 -35.48 -26.37 -26.87
C GLY A 268 -34.15 -27.13 -26.79
N ARG A 269 -33.02 -26.40 -26.88
CA ARG A 269 -31.68 -27.00 -26.90
C ARG A 269 -31.09 -27.06 -25.48
N ILE A 270 -30.64 -28.24 -25.09
CA ILE A 270 -30.02 -28.53 -23.79
C ILE A 270 -28.61 -27.95 -23.73
N THR A 271 -28.35 -27.19 -22.67
CA THR A 271 -27.12 -26.44 -22.38
C THR A 271 -26.37 -27.00 -21.17
N LYS A 272 -25.15 -26.50 -20.92
CA LYS A 272 -24.38 -26.84 -19.71
C LYS A 272 -25.12 -26.45 -18.42
N ALA A 273 -25.88 -25.34 -18.44
CA ALA A 273 -26.64 -24.88 -17.27
C ALA A 273 -27.78 -25.86 -16.93
N ASP A 274 -28.51 -26.35 -17.93
CA ASP A 274 -29.63 -27.29 -17.73
C ASP A 274 -29.15 -28.61 -17.11
N VAL A 275 -27.99 -29.10 -17.56
CA VAL A 275 -27.34 -30.31 -17.02
C VAL A 275 -26.83 -30.12 -15.60
N LEU A 276 -26.25 -28.95 -15.26
CA LEU A 276 -25.78 -28.66 -13.90
C LEU A 276 -26.92 -28.42 -12.92
N ALA A 277 -28.02 -27.81 -13.36
CA ALA A 277 -29.25 -27.69 -12.58
C ALA A 277 -29.85 -29.07 -12.27
N ALA A 278 -29.88 -29.97 -13.26
CA ALA A 278 -30.30 -31.36 -13.07
C ALA A 278 -29.30 -32.18 -12.23
N ALA A 279 -28.01 -31.82 -12.21
CA ALA A 279 -26.98 -32.39 -11.34
C ALA A 279 -27.05 -31.87 -9.88
N GLY A 280 -27.99 -30.98 -9.55
CA GLY A 280 -28.31 -30.62 -8.17
C GLY A 280 -27.40 -29.57 -7.50
N ASN A 281 -26.58 -28.83 -8.24
CA ASN A 281 -25.69 -27.80 -7.68
C ASN A 281 -25.79 -26.45 -8.41
N GLY A 282 -26.62 -25.55 -7.87
CA GLY A 282 -26.53 -24.10 -8.06
C GLY A 282 -27.03 -23.53 -9.40
N ALA A 283 -28.15 -22.81 -9.36
CA ALA A 283 -28.59 -21.93 -10.45
C ALA A 283 -29.08 -20.57 -9.90
N PRO A 284 -28.47 -19.43 -10.29
CA PRO A 284 -29.03 -18.11 -10.02
C PRO A 284 -30.13 -17.79 -11.06
N ALA A 285 -31.33 -17.41 -10.61
CA ALA A 285 -32.40 -16.98 -11.49
C ALA A 285 -32.26 -15.50 -11.86
N ALA A 286 -32.30 -15.19 -13.16
CA ALA A 286 -32.24 -13.81 -13.65
C ALA A 286 -33.56 -13.06 -13.41
N ALA A 287 -33.47 -11.75 -13.19
CA ALA A 287 -34.62 -10.88 -12.96
C ALA A 287 -35.36 -10.54 -14.27
N ALA A 288 -36.69 -10.42 -14.19
CA ALA A 288 -37.54 -9.80 -15.20
C ALA A 288 -38.55 -8.87 -14.51
N THR A 289 -38.81 -7.70 -15.10
CA THR A 289 -39.52 -6.59 -14.46
C THR A 289 -41.04 -6.68 -14.57
N ALA A 290 -41.75 -6.59 -13.44
CA ALA A 290 -43.16 -6.19 -13.40
C ALA A 290 -43.54 -5.64 -12.02
N ALA A 291 -44.36 -4.58 -11.98
CA ALA A 291 -45.00 -4.03 -10.78
C ALA A 291 -46.23 -3.19 -11.19
N PRO A 292 -47.18 -2.89 -10.29
CA PRO A 292 -47.47 -3.52 -8.98
C PRO A 292 -48.86 -4.19 -8.94
N ALA A 293 -49.10 -5.08 -7.98
CA ALA A 293 -50.44 -5.53 -7.59
C ALA A 293 -50.47 -5.91 -6.11
N GLU A 294 -51.44 -5.40 -5.36
CA GLU A 294 -51.60 -5.67 -3.93
C GLU A 294 -52.43 -6.94 -3.63
N THR A 295 -52.47 -7.29 -2.34
CA THR A 295 -53.35 -8.29 -1.69
C THR A 295 -52.98 -9.77 -1.91
N GLY A 296 -52.44 -10.39 -0.84
CA GLY A 296 -52.05 -11.81 -0.85
C GLY A 296 -51.23 -12.19 0.38
N ARG A 297 -51.86 -12.19 1.58
CA ARG A 297 -51.17 -12.44 2.86
C ARG A 297 -50.75 -13.92 3.02
N ALA A 298 -49.64 -14.30 2.40
CA ALA A 298 -49.03 -15.61 2.60
C ALA A 298 -48.51 -15.78 4.04
N ALA A 299 -48.61 -17.00 4.58
CA ALA A 299 -47.99 -17.34 5.86
C ALA A 299 -46.46 -17.41 5.72
N PRO A 300 -45.69 -17.01 6.76
CA PRO A 300 -44.23 -16.99 6.67
C PRO A 300 -43.67 -18.39 6.44
N ALA A 301 -42.72 -18.50 5.51
CA ALA A 301 -41.96 -19.72 5.29
C ALA A 301 -41.21 -20.12 6.58
N LYS A 302 -41.15 -21.42 6.84
CA LYS A 302 -40.47 -21.96 8.03
C LYS A 302 -38.97 -21.61 7.94
N PRO A 303 -38.38 -20.90 8.93
CA PRO A 303 -37.00 -20.45 8.82
C PRO A 303 -36.04 -21.63 8.73
N ALA A 304 -34.94 -21.43 7.99
CA ALA A 304 -33.84 -22.39 7.92
C ALA A 304 -33.30 -22.67 9.34
N PRO A 305 -32.83 -23.91 9.62
CA PRO A 305 -32.26 -24.23 10.91
C PRO A 305 -31.07 -23.31 11.19
N SER A 306 -31.07 -22.66 12.35
CA SER A 306 -29.97 -21.77 12.75
C SER A 306 -28.65 -22.55 12.84
N PRO A 307 -27.49 -21.94 12.50
CA PRO A 307 -26.19 -22.60 12.57
C PRO A 307 -25.91 -23.22 13.95
N ALA A 308 -25.13 -24.30 13.98
CA ALA A 308 -24.75 -24.95 15.24
C ALA A 308 -24.04 -23.93 16.16
N GLY A 309 -24.58 -23.73 17.37
CA GLY A 309 -24.09 -22.73 18.33
C GLY A 309 -24.81 -21.37 18.27
N ALA A 310 -25.65 -21.09 17.28
CA ALA A 310 -26.37 -19.82 17.18
C ALA A 310 -27.39 -19.62 18.31
N GLN A 311 -27.28 -18.51 19.05
CA GLN A 311 -28.18 -18.17 20.15
C GLN A 311 -29.13 -17.02 19.76
N LEU A 312 -30.43 -17.19 20.05
CA LEU A 312 -31.42 -16.16 19.77
C LEU A 312 -31.34 -15.02 20.80
N ILE A 313 -30.89 -13.85 20.35
CA ILE A 313 -30.90 -12.60 21.11
C ILE A 313 -32.34 -12.24 21.49
N LYS A 314 -32.56 -11.85 22.77
CA LYS A 314 -33.89 -11.55 23.36
C LYS A 314 -33.83 -10.31 24.24
N GLY A 315 -35.01 -9.78 24.61
CA GLY A 315 -35.14 -8.70 25.58
C GLY A 315 -34.43 -7.40 25.14
N SER A 316 -33.77 -6.73 26.08
CA SER A 316 -33.06 -5.47 25.84
C SER A 316 -31.97 -5.58 24.76
N ALA A 317 -31.26 -6.70 24.67
CA ALA A 317 -30.26 -6.91 23.62
C ALA A 317 -30.89 -6.97 22.21
N ALA A 318 -32.12 -7.47 22.09
CA ALA A 318 -32.89 -7.46 20.84
C ALA A 318 -33.61 -6.11 20.58
N ALA A 319 -33.67 -5.21 21.56
CA ALA A 319 -34.01 -3.81 21.34
C ALA A 319 -32.77 -3.04 20.85
N LEU A 320 -31.62 -3.20 21.53
CA LEU A 320 -30.33 -2.62 21.15
C LEU A 320 -29.96 -2.97 19.70
N ALA A 321 -30.11 -4.23 19.29
CA ALA A 321 -29.85 -4.63 17.89
C ALA A 321 -30.69 -3.86 16.87
N ARG A 322 -31.98 -3.59 17.18
CA ARG A 322 -32.86 -2.79 16.31
C ARG A 322 -32.48 -1.31 16.32
N TYR A 323 -32.15 -0.75 17.48
CA TYR A 323 -31.68 0.63 17.59
C TYR A 323 -30.34 0.86 16.89
N MET A 324 -29.42 -0.12 16.91
CA MET A 324 -28.15 -0.04 16.19
C MET A 324 -28.36 -0.09 14.68
N ASP A 325 -29.30 -0.88 14.17
CA ASP A 325 -29.64 -0.86 12.74
C ASP A 325 -30.35 0.45 12.35
N GLN A 326 -31.25 0.95 13.19
CA GLN A 326 -31.86 2.29 13.03
C GLN A 326 -30.82 3.43 13.06
N SER A 327 -29.75 3.32 13.85
CA SER A 327 -28.68 4.34 13.88
C SER A 327 -28.01 4.56 12.52
N ARG A 328 -28.13 3.61 11.59
CA ARG A 328 -27.46 3.63 10.28
C ARG A 328 -28.08 4.65 9.31
N SER A 329 -29.32 5.09 9.54
CA SER A 329 -29.96 6.15 8.73
C SER A 329 -29.54 7.57 9.15
N ILE A 330 -28.75 7.71 10.22
CA ILE A 330 -28.31 9.01 10.74
C ILE A 330 -26.90 9.34 10.20
N PRO A 331 -26.76 10.31 9.29
CA PRO A 331 -25.46 10.75 8.78
C PRO A 331 -24.71 11.48 9.90
N THR A 332 -23.74 10.80 10.48
CA THR A 332 -23.05 11.23 11.69
C THR A 332 -21.68 11.79 11.34
N ALA A 333 -21.36 12.95 11.91
CA ALA A 333 -20.00 13.50 11.94
C ALA A 333 -19.54 13.63 13.41
N THR A 334 -18.24 13.86 13.65
CA THR A 334 -17.71 13.90 15.02
C THR A 334 -16.57 14.90 15.15
N SER A 335 -16.72 15.81 16.12
CA SER A 335 -15.69 16.75 16.54
C SER A 335 -14.92 16.17 17.73
N PHE A 336 -13.63 16.44 17.80
CA PHE A 336 -12.74 16.04 18.89
C PHE A 336 -12.12 17.28 19.53
N ARG A 337 -11.97 17.29 20.86
CA ARG A 337 -11.25 18.33 21.60
C ARG A 337 -10.52 17.70 22.78
N THR A 338 -9.25 18.05 22.98
CA THR A 338 -8.47 17.60 24.13
C THR A 338 -8.21 18.80 25.02
N LEU A 339 -8.72 18.75 26.25
CA LEU A 339 -8.62 19.81 27.25
C LEU A 339 -7.75 19.38 28.42
N THR A 340 -7.08 20.33 29.08
CA THR A 340 -6.42 20.05 30.36
C THR A 340 -7.46 20.00 31.49
N VAL A 341 -7.21 19.19 32.52
CA VAL A 341 -8.16 18.96 33.61
C VAL A 341 -7.64 19.36 35.00
N SER A 342 -6.55 20.13 35.07
CA SER A 342 -5.95 20.55 36.34
C SER A 342 -6.91 21.34 37.23
N GLU A 343 -7.64 22.32 36.68
CA GLU A 343 -8.66 23.03 37.46
C GLU A 343 -9.82 22.10 37.86
N LEU A 344 -10.31 21.29 36.94
CA LEU A 344 -11.37 20.31 37.21
C LEU A 344 -10.98 19.32 38.33
N GLU A 345 -9.72 18.89 38.42
CA GLU A 345 -9.21 18.10 39.56
C GLU A 345 -9.18 18.91 40.87
N GLN A 346 -8.70 20.16 40.84
CA GLN A 346 -8.64 21.02 42.03
C GLN A 346 -10.03 21.38 42.56
N ARG A 347 -10.95 21.84 41.71
CA ARG A 347 -12.33 22.23 42.08
C ARG A 347 -13.11 21.05 42.63
N ARG A 348 -12.96 19.87 42.01
CA ARG A 348 -13.57 18.63 42.49
C ARG A 348 -12.95 18.12 43.79
N ALA A 349 -11.70 18.47 44.10
CA ALA A 349 -11.11 18.24 45.42
C ALA A 349 -11.66 19.22 46.47
N GLN A 350 -11.69 20.53 46.18
CA GLN A 350 -12.28 21.57 47.03
C GLN A 350 -13.72 21.22 47.46
N LEU A 351 -14.58 20.83 46.49
CA LEU A 351 -15.96 20.40 46.76
C LEU A 351 -16.05 19.14 47.63
N LYS A 352 -15.10 18.20 47.49
CA LYS A 352 -15.03 17.00 48.33
C LYS A 352 -14.62 17.35 49.75
N ASP A 353 -13.69 18.27 49.92
CA ASP A 353 -13.14 18.63 51.23
C ASP A 353 -14.06 19.57 52.02
N SER A 354 -14.96 20.31 51.35
CA SER A 354 -16.14 20.93 51.98
C SER A 354 -17.28 19.94 52.30
N GLY A 355 -17.12 18.66 51.95
CA GLY A 355 -18.02 17.55 52.30
C GLY A 355 -19.00 17.11 51.22
N HIS A 356 -19.03 17.75 50.05
CA HIS A 356 -19.98 17.45 48.99
C HIS A 356 -19.46 16.31 48.08
N ARG A 357 -20.28 15.28 47.86
CA ARG A 357 -19.86 14.04 47.16
C ARG A 357 -19.92 14.17 45.63
N VAL A 358 -19.11 15.07 45.09
CA VAL A 358 -19.08 15.40 43.65
C VAL A 358 -18.09 14.50 42.87
N SER A 359 -18.52 14.05 41.69
CA SER A 359 -17.69 13.29 40.74
C SER A 359 -17.32 14.15 39.53
N PHE A 360 -16.29 13.75 38.78
CA PHE A 360 -15.96 14.40 37.50
C PHE A 360 -17.14 14.39 36.53
N THR A 361 -17.85 13.25 36.44
CA THR A 361 -19.01 13.11 35.57
C THR A 361 -20.16 14.05 35.96
N HIS A 362 -20.33 14.43 37.24
CA HIS A 362 -21.35 15.42 37.61
C HIS A 362 -21.02 16.80 37.04
N LEU A 363 -19.78 17.25 37.17
CA LEU A 363 -19.33 18.56 36.67
C LEU A 363 -19.36 18.62 35.14
N ILE A 364 -18.89 17.57 34.47
CA ILE A 364 -18.89 17.50 33.00
C ILE A 364 -20.32 17.37 32.46
N ALA A 365 -21.18 16.55 33.08
CA ALA A 365 -22.58 16.43 32.67
C ALA A 365 -23.37 17.74 32.87
N TYR A 366 -23.08 18.49 33.93
CA TYR A 366 -23.67 19.80 34.14
C TYR A 366 -23.14 20.84 33.14
N ALA A 367 -21.83 20.89 32.88
CA ALA A 367 -21.25 21.77 31.86
C ALA A 367 -21.82 21.48 30.45
N VAL A 368 -21.99 20.21 30.09
CA VAL A 368 -22.65 19.78 28.83
C VAL A 368 -24.11 20.23 28.78
N ALA A 369 -24.87 20.09 29.86
CA ALA A 369 -26.26 20.51 29.93
C ALA A 369 -26.42 22.04 29.87
N VAL A 370 -25.57 22.78 30.59
CA VAL A 370 -25.56 24.25 30.62
C VAL A 370 -25.15 24.82 29.26
N ALA A 371 -24.06 24.33 28.64
CA ALA A 371 -23.64 24.76 27.30
C ALA A 371 -24.72 24.51 26.23
N ALA A 372 -25.46 23.40 26.34
CA ALA A 372 -26.57 23.09 25.44
C ALA A 372 -27.85 23.89 25.74
N THR A 373 -27.96 24.55 26.90
CA THR A 373 -29.13 25.33 27.31
C THR A 373 -28.92 26.83 27.12
N GLU A 374 -27.72 27.33 27.40
CA GLU A 374 -27.39 28.76 27.45
C GLU A 374 -26.64 29.24 26.19
N ASP A 375 -25.69 28.46 25.65
CA ASP A 375 -24.87 28.89 24.50
C ASP A 375 -25.36 28.34 23.16
N LEU A 376 -25.62 27.03 23.09
CA LEU A 376 -25.84 26.29 21.84
C LEU A 376 -27.02 25.30 21.95
N PRO A 377 -28.27 25.79 22.07
CA PRO A 377 -29.49 24.98 21.94
C PRO A 377 -29.47 24.01 20.75
N VAL A 378 -28.87 24.43 19.62
CA VAL A 378 -28.69 23.65 18.38
C VAL A 378 -28.26 22.19 18.61
N MET A 379 -27.42 21.93 19.61
CA MET A 379 -26.87 20.60 19.90
C MET A 379 -27.89 19.60 20.46
N ALA A 380 -29.03 20.08 20.98
CA ALA A 380 -30.13 19.27 21.52
C ALA A 380 -31.34 19.15 20.57
N HIS A 381 -31.36 19.83 19.43
CA HIS A 381 -32.39 19.60 18.40
C HIS A 381 -32.20 18.22 17.77
N HIS A 382 -33.27 17.63 17.24
CA HIS A 382 -33.20 16.37 16.50
C HIS A 382 -33.83 16.47 15.10
N PHE A 383 -33.52 15.50 14.25
CA PHE A 383 -34.09 15.35 12.91
C PHE A 383 -35.33 14.45 12.98
N GLU A 384 -36.44 14.89 12.39
CA GLU A 384 -37.65 14.08 12.17
C GLU A 384 -38.17 14.27 10.74
N GLU A 385 -38.81 13.24 10.17
CA GLU A 385 -39.55 13.34 8.91
C GLU A 385 -41.04 13.46 9.19
N ILE A 386 -41.59 14.67 8.96
CA ILE A 386 -42.99 15.02 9.18
C ILE A 386 -43.61 15.36 7.82
N ASP A 387 -44.74 14.74 7.48
CA ASP A 387 -45.39 14.83 6.16
C ASP A 387 -44.42 14.62 4.97
N ASP A 388 -43.62 13.55 5.05
CA ASP A 388 -42.56 13.14 4.12
C ASP A 388 -41.49 14.23 3.84
N LYS A 389 -41.24 15.12 4.81
CA LYS A 389 -40.26 16.21 4.68
C LYS A 389 -39.30 16.27 5.88
N PRO A 390 -38.01 16.57 5.66
CA PRO A 390 -37.03 16.74 6.71
C PRO A 390 -37.34 17.98 7.57
N HIS A 391 -37.45 17.80 8.88
CA HIS A 391 -37.67 18.87 9.85
C HIS A 391 -36.57 18.88 10.93
N ARG A 392 -36.23 20.11 11.38
CA ARG A 392 -35.48 20.35 12.62
C ARG A 392 -36.47 20.51 13.76
N VAL A 393 -36.49 19.57 14.69
CA VAL A 393 -37.34 19.62 15.88
C VAL A 393 -36.58 20.28 17.03
N ASP A 394 -37.25 21.18 17.75
CA ASP A 394 -36.79 21.79 18.99
C ASP A 394 -37.70 21.32 20.13
N ASP A 395 -37.16 20.55 21.07
CA ASP A 395 -37.91 20.07 22.23
C ASP A 395 -38.12 21.16 23.31
N GLY A 396 -37.50 22.34 23.16
CA GLY A 396 -37.57 23.47 24.10
C GLY A 396 -36.84 23.28 25.44
N ALA A 397 -36.25 22.10 25.64
CA ALA A 397 -35.52 21.69 26.84
C ALA A 397 -34.38 20.71 26.50
N VAL A 398 -33.30 20.77 27.27
CA VAL A 398 -32.17 19.82 27.13
C VAL A 398 -32.42 18.62 28.01
N ASN A 399 -32.79 17.49 27.41
CA ASN A 399 -33.09 16.26 28.11
C ASN A 399 -31.84 15.35 28.07
N LEU A 400 -31.02 15.42 29.12
CA LEU A 400 -29.71 14.77 29.14
C LEU A 400 -29.81 13.29 29.47
N GLY A 401 -29.60 12.44 28.46
CA GLY A 401 -29.31 11.02 28.63
C GLY A 401 -27.95 10.79 29.29
N LEU A 402 -27.87 9.82 30.19
CA LEU A 402 -26.66 9.44 30.91
C LEU A 402 -26.36 7.95 30.67
N ALA A 403 -25.30 7.65 29.93
CA ALA A 403 -24.95 6.25 29.66
C ALA A 403 -24.36 5.56 30.90
N VAL A 404 -25.16 4.70 31.55
CA VAL A 404 -24.79 3.91 32.72
C VAL A 404 -24.56 2.46 32.32
N ASP A 405 -23.34 1.97 32.59
CA ASP A 405 -23.01 0.55 32.49
C ASP A 405 -23.49 -0.20 33.75
N VAL A 406 -24.39 -1.17 33.55
CA VAL A 406 -25.02 -1.99 34.60
C VAL A 406 -24.57 -3.44 34.47
N GLU A 407 -23.83 -3.93 35.45
CA GLU A 407 -23.49 -5.35 35.59
C GLU A 407 -24.67 -6.12 36.19
N LYS A 408 -25.10 -7.21 35.53
CA LYS A 408 -26.15 -8.10 36.01
C LYS A 408 -25.58 -9.20 36.91
N LYS A 409 -26.47 -9.86 37.66
CA LYS A 409 -26.13 -10.97 38.59
C LYS A 409 -25.52 -12.22 37.92
N ASP A 410 -25.48 -12.27 36.59
CA ASP A 410 -24.84 -13.32 35.79
C ASP A 410 -23.46 -12.90 35.24
N GLY A 411 -22.95 -11.73 35.64
CA GLY A 411 -21.69 -11.14 35.14
C GLY A 411 -21.82 -10.47 33.77
N THR A 412 -22.99 -10.52 33.11
CA THR A 412 -23.19 -9.84 31.82
C THR A 412 -23.49 -8.36 32.04
N ARG A 413 -22.78 -7.50 31.33
CA ARG A 413 -22.98 -6.05 31.38
C ARG A 413 -24.05 -5.60 30.39
N THR A 414 -24.74 -4.51 30.68
CA THR A 414 -25.69 -3.87 29.76
C THR A 414 -25.62 -2.36 29.92
N LEU A 415 -25.60 -1.64 28.80
CA LEU A 415 -25.74 -0.19 28.84
C LEU A 415 -27.22 0.17 29.03
N MET A 416 -27.49 1.17 29.86
CA MET A 416 -28.79 1.84 30.00
C MET A 416 -28.55 3.35 29.87
N VAL A 417 -29.52 4.08 29.32
CA VAL A 417 -29.42 5.54 29.15
C VAL A 417 -30.62 6.23 29.80
N PRO A 418 -30.68 6.30 31.14
CA PRO A 418 -31.67 7.13 31.82
C PRO A 418 -31.51 8.62 31.49
N VAL A 419 -32.61 9.37 31.55
CA VAL A 419 -32.70 10.76 31.08
C VAL A 419 -33.03 11.72 32.23
N ILE A 420 -32.26 12.81 32.36
CA ILE A 420 -32.62 13.98 33.19
C ILE A 420 -33.38 14.97 32.31
N PRO A 421 -34.69 15.21 32.51
CA PRO A 421 -35.44 16.20 31.74
C PRO A 421 -35.09 17.64 32.19
N ASP A 422 -35.02 18.55 31.21
CA ASP A 422 -34.59 19.96 31.36
C ASP A 422 -33.35 20.14 32.26
N ALA A 423 -32.28 19.42 31.92
CA ALA A 423 -31.09 19.24 32.74
C ALA A 423 -30.32 20.53 33.04
N GLY A 424 -30.18 21.43 32.07
CA GLY A 424 -29.36 22.64 32.19
C GLY A 424 -30.04 23.80 32.92
N ARG A 425 -31.38 23.77 33.09
CA ARG A 425 -32.12 24.78 33.87
C ARG A 425 -32.24 24.47 35.36
N ARG A 426 -31.68 23.34 35.81
CA ARG A 426 -31.64 22.93 37.22
C ARG A 426 -30.48 23.61 37.94
N THR A 427 -30.66 23.90 39.23
CA THR A 427 -29.51 24.21 40.10
C THR A 427 -28.59 22.97 40.21
N PHE A 428 -27.31 23.18 40.50
CA PHE A 428 -26.36 22.07 40.59
C PHE A 428 -26.75 20.98 41.63
N PRO A 429 -27.31 21.30 42.82
CA PRO A 429 -27.82 20.30 43.77
C PRO A 429 -29.00 19.49 43.23
N GLU A 430 -29.94 20.11 42.51
CA GLU A 430 -31.09 19.42 41.90
C GLU A 430 -30.63 18.50 40.77
N PHE A 431 -29.67 18.96 39.96
CA PHE A 431 -29.04 18.16 38.91
C PHE A 431 -28.30 16.95 39.49
N VAL A 432 -27.46 17.16 40.52
CA VAL A 432 -26.72 16.08 41.20
C VAL A 432 -27.67 15.11 41.90
N THR A 433 -28.80 15.56 42.43
CA THR A 433 -29.82 14.67 43.01
C THR A 433 -30.45 13.79 41.93
N ALA A 434 -30.97 14.38 40.85
CA ALA A 434 -31.56 13.65 39.73
C ALA A 434 -30.55 12.66 39.07
N TYR A 435 -29.29 13.05 38.95
CA TYR A 435 -28.19 12.20 38.48
C TYR A 435 -28.02 10.96 39.37
N ASN A 436 -27.91 11.15 40.69
CA ASN A 436 -27.71 10.03 41.61
C ASN A 436 -28.93 9.10 41.66
N ASP A 437 -30.15 9.64 41.70
CA ASP A 437 -31.39 8.86 41.73
C ASP A 437 -31.50 7.93 40.49
N LEU A 438 -31.20 8.46 39.29
CA LEU A 438 -31.22 7.67 38.05
C LEU A 438 -30.09 6.64 37.98
N VAL A 439 -28.89 6.98 38.46
CA VAL A 439 -27.74 6.03 38.52
C VAL A 439 -27.98 4.93 39.57
N GLU A 440 -28.63 5.23 40.68
CA GLU A 440 -29.04 4.23 41.66
C GLU A 440 -30.13 3.32 41.06
N LYS A 441 -31.22 3.88 40.50
CA LYS A 441 -32.26 3.11 39.79
C LYS A 441 -31.69 2.20 38.70
N ALA A 442 -30.67 2.65 37.95
CA ALA A 442 -30.00 1.86 36.92
C ALA A 442 -29.29 0.64 37.55
N ARG A 443 -28.51 0.85 38.61
CA ARG A 443 -27.77 -0.20 39.33
C ARG A 443 -28.68 -1.17 40.07
N THR A 444 -29.80 -0.72 40.63
CA THR A 444 -30.81 -1.58 41.26
C THR A 444 -31.74 -2.26 40.26
N ASN A 445 -31.65 -1.91 38.97
CA ASN A 445 -32.56 -2.35 37.90
C ASN A 445 -34.03 -2.02 38.23
N THR A 446 -34.29 -0.77 38.64
CA THR A 446 -35.62 -0.23 38.99
C THR A 446 -35.95 1.07 38.23
N LEU A 447 -35.35 1.29 37.05
CA LEU A 447 -35.79 2.33 36.11
C LEU A 447 -37.19 2.04 35.57
N THR A 448 -38.01 3.07 35.39
CA THR A 448 -39.29 2.98 34.68
C THR A 448 -39.10 3.08 33.17
N ALA A 449 -40.18 2.93 32.40
CA ALA A 449 -40.17 3.25 30.97
C ALA A 449 -39.99 4.76 30.72
N ASP A 450 -40.50 5.60 31.62
CA ASP A 450 -40.45 7.06 31.51
C ASP A 450 -39.04 7.60 31.80
N ASP A 451 -38.32 6.98 32.74
CA ASP A 451 -36.91 7.28 33.04
C ASP A 451 -35.97 7.09 31.83
N LEU A 452 -36.41 6.41 30.77
CA LEU A 452 -35.63 5.99 29.59
C LEU A 452 -36.05 6.67 28.27
N GLN A 453 -36.93 7.69 28.31
CA GLN A 453 -37.51 8.33 27.12
C GLN A 453 -37.20 9.83 27.03
N GLY A 454 -37.32 10.39 25.82
CA GLY A 454 -37.27 11.84 25.57
C GLY A 454 -35.90 12.50 25.65
N GLY A 455 -34.81 11.75 25.85
CA GLY A 455 -33.46 12.29 25.89
C GLY A 455 -32.92 12.63 24.50
N ASN A 456 -32.61 13.90 24.25
CA ASN A 456 -32.22 14.45 22.94
C ASN A 456 -30.71 14.76 22.83
N LEU A 457 -30.02 14.86 23.97
CA LEU A 457 -28.57 14.98 24.13
C LEU A 457 -28.11 13.87 25.11
N THR A 458 -26.99 13.19 24.85
CA THR A 458 -26.47 12.16 25.79
C THR A 458 -25.02 12.41 26.18
N LEU A 459 -24.65 12.12 27.42
CA LEU A 459 -23.25 11.95 27.85
C LEU A 459 -22.91 10.47 28.07
N THR A 460 -21.75 10.04 27.58
CA THR A 460 -21.14 8.75 27.92
C THR A 460 -19.71 8.91 28.48
N ASN A 461 -19.31 8.03 29.40
CA ASN A 461 -17.99 8.05 30.04
C ASN A 461 -17.30 6.68 29.96
N PRO A 462 -16.73 6.32 28.78
CA PRO A 462 -15.84 5.17 28.65
C PRO A 462 -14.45 5.44 29.24
N GLY A 463 -14.09 6.69 29.56
CA GLY A 463 -12.83 7.03 30.24
C GLY A 463 -12.61 6.30 31.56
N GLY A 464 -13.69 5.95 32.27
CA GLY A 464 -13.66 5.13 33.49
C GLY A 464 -13.10 3.71 33.33
N ILE A 465 -12.95 3.21 32.09
CA ILE A 465 -12.30 1.92 31.78
C ILE A 465 -10.99 2.08 30.96
N GLY A 466 -10.44 3.30 30.89
CA GLY A 466 -9.16 3.59 30.23
C GLY A 466 -9.27 4.00 28.75
N THR A 467 -10.47 4.06 28.18
CA THR A 467 -10.69 4.48 26.78
C THR A 467 -10.33 5.96 26.58
N VAL A 468 -9.35 6.25 25.73
CA VAL A 468 -8.85 7.63 25.49
C VAL A 468 -9.87 8.50 24.74
N ALA A 469 -10.57 7.95 23.74
CA ALA A 469 -11.64 8.64 23.02
C ALA A 469 -12.66 7.61 22.49
N SER A 470 -13.88 8.06 22.17
CA SER A 470 -14.95 7.19 21.66
C SER A 470 -15.84 7.93 20.66
N VAL A 471 -16.38 7.20 19.68
CA VAL A 471 -17.28 7.71 18.63
C VAL A 471 -18.62 6.95 18.73
N PRO A 472 -19.53 7.37 19.62
CA PRO A 472 -20.81 6.67 19.84
C PRO A 472 -21.77 6.83 18.65
N ARG A 473 -22.54 5.79 18.33
CA ARG A 473 -23.64 5.88 17.35
C ARG A 473 -24.79 6.70 17.92
N LEU A 474 -25.28 7.69 17.16
CA LEU A 474 -26.52 8.40 17.50
C LEU A 474 -27.73 7.46 17.52
N MET A 475 -28.71 7.81 18.34
CA MET A 475 -30.02 7.19 18.39
C MET A 475 -31.04 8.08 17.65
N VAL A 476 -32.07 7.49 17.06
CA VAL A 476 -33.17 8.26 16.46
C VAL A 476 -33.87 9.09 17.55
N GLY A 477 -34.08 10.38 17.29
CA GLY A 477 -34.56 11.34 18.29
C GLY A 477 -33.44 12.04 19.10
N GLN A 478 -32.16 11.91 18.70
CA GLN A 478 -31.04 12.61 19.33
C GLN A 478 -30.26 13.45 18.32
N GLY A 479 -29.89 14.68 18.73
CA GLY A 479 -29.01 15.55 17.96
C GLY A 479 -27.53 15.22 18.15
N THR A 480 -27.13 14.97 19.40
CA THR A 480 -25.73 14.85 19.80
C THR A 480 -25.52 13.81 20.90
N ILE A 481 -24.39 13.08 20.84
CA ILE A 481 -23.83 12.36 21.98
C ILE A 481 -22.41 12.87 22.23
N VAL A 482 -22.14 13.26 23.47
CA VAL A 482 -20.82 13.63 23.99
C VAL A 482 -20.18 12.40 24.64
N ALA A 483 -18.91 12.10 24.34
CA ALA A 483 -18.14 11.10 25.07
C ALA A 483 -16.96 11.73 25.82
N THR A 484 -16.67 11.19 27.01
CA THR A 484 -15.53 11.58 27.86
C THR A 484 -14.49 10.47 27.93
N GLY A 485 -13.28 10.83 27.53
CA GLY A 485 -12.10 9.96 27.55
C GLY A 485 -11.48 9.81 28.94
N ALA A 486 -10.46 8.95 29.03
CA ALA A 486 -9.71 8.73 30.26
C ALA A 486 -8.88 9.97 30.63
N ILE A 487 -8.92 10.34 31.91
CA ILE A 487 -8.05 11.39 32.48
C ILE A 487 -6.65 10.80 32.70
N GLY A 488 -5.64 11.37 32.03
CA GLY A 488 -4.25 10.92 32.13
C GLY A 488 -3.26 11.97 31.66
N TYR A 489 -1.96 11.69 31.78
CA TYR A 489 -0.96 12.48 31.07
C TYR A 489 -1.06 12.21 29.56
N PRO A 490 -0.69 13.17 28.69
CA PRO A 490 -0.60 12.93 27.25
C PRO A 490 0.22 11.67 26.90
N PRO A 491 -0.06 11.00 25.76
CA PRO A 491 0.73 9.85 25.29
C PRO A 491 2.25 10.11 25.34
N GLY A 492 3.02 9.09 25.73
CA GLY A 492 4.46 9.22 26.04
C GLY A 492 4.77 9.77 27.45
N LEU A 493 3.96 10.69 27.98
CA LEU A 493 4.24 11.35 29.27
C LEU A 493 3.75 10.56 30.51
N GLY A 494 3.11 9.40 30.34
CA GLY A 494 2.51 8.62 31.44
C GLY A 494 3.43 8.29 32.62
N ARG A 495 4.74 8.12 32.38
CA ARG A 495 5.74 7.83 33.43
C ARG A 495 6.39 9.08 34.02
N ILE A 496 6.55 10.15 33.24
CA ILE A 496 7.36 11.33 33.60
C ILE A 496 6.56 12.62 33.83
N GLY A 497 5.29 12.68 33.43
CA GLY A 497 4.47 13.90 33.39
C GLY A 497 4.45 14.65 34.71
N LYS A 498 4.32 13.93 35.84
CA LYS A 498 4.37 14.51 37.18
C LYS A 498 5.73 15.13 37.54
N ALA A 499 6.83 14.58 37.03
CA ALA A 499 8.18 15.07 37.33
C ALA A 499 8.54 16.33 36.51
N ILE A 500 8.05 16.41 35.28
CA ILE A 500 8.28 17.55 34.37
C ILE A 500 7.25 18.68 34.50
N GLY A 501 6.27 18.55 35.40
CA GLY A 501 5.19 19.54 35.58
C GLY A 501 4.15 19.56 34.46
N ALA A 502 4.02 18.49 33.67
CA ALA A 502 3.00 18.39 32.65
C ALA A 502 1.59 18.29 33.27
N GLU A 503 0.59 18.82 32.58
CA GLU A 503 -0.81 18.71 32.98
C GLU A 503 -1.41 17.35 32.58
N LYS A 504 -2.47 16.94 33.27
CA LYS A 504 -3.34 15.87 32.77
C LYS A 504 -4.32 16.43 31.76
N VAL A 505 -4.66 15.62 30.77
CA VAL A 505 -5.65 15.91 29.74
C VAL A 505 -6.80 14.90 29.76
N MET A 506 -7.89 15.30 29.13
CA MET A 506 -9.03 14.45 28.77
C MET A 506 -9.43 14.80 27.34
N THR A 507 -9.62 13.80 26.48
CA THR A 507 -10.24 14.01 25.18
C THR A 507 -11.75 13.89 25.32
N MET A 508 -12.49 14.88 24.81
CA MET A 508 -13.93 14.83 24.63
C MET A 508 -14.26 14.77 23.15
N THR A 509 -15.31 14.03 22.82
CA THR A 509 -15.87 13.97 21.47
C THR A 509 -17.33 14.44 21.49
N SER A 510 -17.77 14.98 20.37
CA SER A 510 -19.16 15.33 20.10
C SER A 510 -19.52 14.69 18.77
N THR A 511 -20.29 13.59 18.81
CA THR A 511 -20.86 12.96 17.61
C THR A 511 -22.27 13.49 17.41
N TYR A 512 -22.56 14.00 16.21
CA TYR A 512 -23.77 14.79 15.93
C TYR A 512 -24.37 14.46 14.55
N ASP A 513 -25.67 14.76 14.36
CA ASP A 513 -26.37 14.58 13.09
C ASP A 513 -25.98 15.70 12.12
N HIS A 514 -25.22 15.36 11.09
CA HIS A 514 -24.66 16.33 10.16
C HIS A 514 -25.70 16.89 9.17
N ARG A 515 -26.94 16.36 9.17
CA ARG A 515 -28.09 16.98 8.49
C ARG A 515 -28.57 18.26 9.21
N LEU A 516 -28.19 18.42 10.47
CA LEU A 516 -28.85 19.34 11.40
C LEU A 516 -27.88 20.32 12.07
N ILE A 517 -26.72 19.80 12.49
CA ILE A 517 -25.69 20.49 13.26
C ILE A 517 -24.43 20.56 12.40
N GLN A 518 -23.83 21.75 12.29
CA GLN A 518 -22.60 21.96 11.53
C GLN A 518 -21.36 21.64 12.36
N GLY A 519 -20.26 21.24 11.69
CA GLY A 519 -18.98 20.97 12.37
C GLY A 519 -18.44 22.15 13.19
N ALA A 520 -18.70 23.39 12.73
CA ALA A 520 -18.37 24.60 13.48
C ALA A 520 -19.20 24.76 14.78
N GLU A 521 -20.48 24.36 14.77
CA GLU A 521 -21.34 24.40 15.95
C GLU A 521 -20.90 23.33 16.97
N SER A 522 -20.61 22.12 16.51
CA SER A 522 -20.09 21.03 17.36
C SER A 522 -18.69 21.32 17.92
N GLY A 523 -17.80 21.90 17.12
CA GLY A 523 -16.48 22.36 17.58
C GLY A 523 -16.57 23.48 18.62
N ARG A 524 -17.49 24.43 18.43
CA ARG A 524 -17.80 25.49 19.40
C ARG A 524 -18.49 24.94 20.65
N PHE A 525 -19.31 23.90 20.55
CA PHE A 525 -19.91 23.25 21.72
C PHE A 525 -18.86 22.64 22.63
N LEU A 526 -17.89 21.91 22.08
CA LEU A 526 -16.75 21.42 22.85
C LEU A 526 -15.89 22.56 23.42
N GLN A 527 -15.78 23.71 22.73
CA GLN A 527 -15.12 24.91 23.27
C GLN A 527 -15.83 25.47 24.50
N ARG A 528 -17.17 25.56 24.47
CA ARG A 528 -17.96 26.07 25.61
C ARG A 528 -17.92 25.13 26.82
N ILE A 529 -17.91 23.82 26.56
CA ILE A 529 -17.72 22.83 27.62
C ILE A 529 -16.31 22.94 28.24
N GLU A 530 -15.25 23.16 27.46
CA GLU A 530 -13.92 23.42 27.99
C GLU A 530 -13.89 24.70 28.84
N ALA A 531 -14.40 25.82 28.32
CA ALA A 531 -14.46 27.11 29.00
C ALA A 531 -15.09 26.99 30.40
N TYR A 532 -16.27 26.36 30.52
CA TYR A 532 -16.92 26.12 31.81
C TYR A 532 -16.08 25.20 32.74
N LEU A 533 -15.39 24.18 32.21
CA LEU A 533 -14.52 23.29 33.00
C LEU A 533 -13.17 23.94 33.38
N HIS A 534 -12.81 25.06 32.74
CA HIS A 534 -11.74 25.98 33.12
C HIS A 534 -12.24 27.19 33.93
N GLY A 535 -13.49 27.15 34.41
CA GLY A 535 -14.04 28.16 35.31
C GLY A 535 -14.45 29.48 34.65
N GLU A 536 -14.42 29.57 33.32
CA GLU A 536 -14.92 30.74 32.60
C GLU A 536 -16.44 30.92 32.83
N ASP A 537 -16.93 32.13 32.55
CA ASP A 537 -18.34 32.54 32.69
C ASP A 537 -19.00 32.26 34.06
N GLY A 538 -18.18 32.15 35.11
CA GLY A 538 -18.65 31.98 36.49
C GLY A 538 -19.17 30.57 36.79
N PHE A 539 -18.71 29.54 36.08
CA PHE A 539 -19.22 28.17 36.25
C PHE A 539 -19.00 27.64 37.68
N TYR A 540 -17.79 27.79 38.23
CA TYR A 540 -17.52 27.32 39.58
C TYR A 540 -18.12 28.24 40.66
N GLU A 541 -18.22 29.54 40.41
CA GLU A 541 -18.97 30.48 41.23
C GLU A 541 -20.43 30.04 41.38
N ARG A 542 -21.09 29.68 40.27
CA ARG A 542 -22.45 29.12 40.26
C ARG A 542 -22.54 27.81 41.06
N VAL A 543 -21.67 26.84 40.74
CA VAL A 543 -21.64 25.50 41.37
C VAL A 543 -21.39 25.57 42.88
N PHE A 544 -20.50 26.46 43.35
CA PHE A 544 -20.21 26.61 44.77
C PHE A 544 -21.30 27.42 45.50
N ALA A 545 -21.84 28.47 44.87
CA ALA A 545 -22.94 29.25 45.44
C ALA A 545 -24.22 28.41 45.64
N ASP A 546 -24.61 27.60 44.65
CA ASP A 546 -25.76 26.69 44.76
C ASP A 546 -25.60 25.67 45.91
N LEU A 547 -24.36 25.27 46.22
CA LEU A 547 -24.03 24.35 47.32
C LEU A 547 -23.87 25.05 48.67
N GLY A 548 -23.88 26.39 48.72
CA GLY A 548 -23.66 27.17 49.93
C GLY A 548 -22.20 27.20 50.42
N VAL A 549 -21.24 26.98 49.51
CA VAL A 549 -19.80 26.91 49.81
C VAL A 549 -19.10 28.16 49.26
N GLU A 550 -18.16 28.73 50.02
CA GLU A 550 -17.28 29.80 49.52
C GLU A 550 -16.28 29.24 48.50
N LEU A 551 -16.19 29.84 47.31
CA LEU A 551 -15.27 29.41 46.25
C LEU A 551 -13.81 29.73 46.63
N PRO A 552 -12.94 28.74 46.89
CA PRO A 552 -11.57 29.02 47.28
C PRO A 552 -10.71 29.38 46.06
N ALA A 553 -9.68 30.19 46.28
CA ALA A 553 -8.62 30.37 45.29
C ALA A 553 -7.98 29.02 44.93
N LEU A 554 -7.61 28.85 43.67
CA LEU A 554 -6.85 27.69 43.21
C LEU A 554 -5.44 27.71 43.79
N ALA A 555 -4.85 26.54 43.97
CA ALA A 555 -3.40 26.43 44.03
C ALA A 555 -2.83 26.69 42.63
N GLY A 556 -1.74 27.45 42.55
CA GLY A 556 -0.99 27.60 41.30
C GLY A 556 -0.52 26.25 40.75
N PRO A 557 -0.23 26.15 39.44
CA PRO A 557 0.18 24.90 38.81
C PRO A 557 1.39 24.29 39.55
N PRO A 558 1.44 22.94 39.68
CA PRO A 558 2.41 22.27 40.53
C PRO A 558 3.84 22.50 40.02
N THR A 559 4.50 23.49 40.60
CA THR A 559 5.86 23.88 40.25
C THR A 559 6.78 22.69 40.52
N ALA A 560 7.63 22.33 39.55
CA ALA A 560 8.60 21.25 39.71
C ALA A 560 9.43 21.49 41.00
N PRO A 561 9.73 20.44 41.79
CA PRO A 561 10.23 20.59 43.14
C PRO A 561 11.64 21.21 43.16
N ALA A 562 11.71 22.53 43.33
CA ALA A 562 12.93 23.23 43.68
C ALA A 562 13.50 22.61 44.96
N GLN A 563 14.74 22.13 44.91
CA GLN A 563 15.38 21.48 46.04
C GLN A 563 15.60 22.49 47.17
N ALA A 564 14.75 22.44 48.19
CA ALA A 564 14.82 23.30 49.36
C ALA A 564 16.05 22.94 50.21
N ALA A 565 17.18 23.57 49.91
CA ALA A 565 18.38 23.49 50.73
C ALA A 565 18.06 23.95 52.17
N THR A 566 18.38 23.11 53.16
CA THR A 566 18.15 23.43 54.57
C THR A 566 19.04 24.59 55.02
N ALA A 567 18.43 25.61 55.64
CA ALA A 567 19.11 26.83 56.03
C ALA A 567 20.16 26.62 57.14
N ALA A 568 21.42 26.49 56.73
CA ALA A 568 22.57 26.83 57.57
C ALA A 568 22.63 28.37 57.78
N PRO A 569 23.40 28.87 58.77
CA PRO A 569 23.60 30.31 58.96
C PRO A 569 24.14 30.99 57.69
N PRO A 570 23.85 32.29 57.45
CA PRO A 570 24.08 32.94 56.16
C PRO A 570 25.56 32.95 55.78
N ALA A 571 25.92 32.06 54.85
CA ALA A 571 27.13 32.16 54.07
C ALA A 571 27.12 33.46 53.23
N PRO A 572 28.28 34.03 52.87
CA PRO A 572 28.33 35.17 51.96
C PRO A 572 27.61 34.84 50.65
N ALA A 573 26.94 35.84 50.07
CA ALA A 573 26.19 35.67 48.84
C ALA A 573 27.07 35.03 47.75
N PRO A 574 26.54 34.06 46.97
CA PRO A 574 27.32 33.45 45.89
C PRO A 574 27.75 34.55 44.92
N ALA A 575 29.00 34.48 44.47
CA ALA A 575 29.46 35.30 43.35
C ALA A 575 28.53 35.06 42.15
N PRO A 576 28.29 36.07 41.29
CA PRO A 576 27.52 35.86 40.08
C PRO A 576 28.11 34.67 39.32
N THR A 577 27.26 33.70 38.96
CA THR A 577 27.65 32.62 38.06
C THR A 577 28.26 33.26 36.82
N ALA A 578 29.47 32.82 36.45
CA ALA A 578 30.07 33.23 35.19
C ALA A 578 29.06 32.98 34.05
N PRO A 579 29.03 33.83 33.01
CA PRO A 579 28.25 33.49 31.82
C PRO A 579 28.67 32.08 31.34
N PRO A 580 27.73 31.29 30.79
CA PRO A 580 28.07 29.98 30.22
C PRO A 580 29.20 30.17 29.22
N ASP A 581 30.24 29.33 29.39
CA ASP A 581 31.49 29.42 28.65
C ASP A 581 31.23 29.46 27.14
N GLU A 582 31.65 30.54 26.48
CA GLU A 582 31.33 30.78 25.07
C GLU A 582 31.98 29.72 24.17
N GLU A 583 33.17 29.24 24.53
CA GLU A 583 33.85 28.12 23.87
C GLU A 583 33.02 26.84 23.98
N LEU A 584 32.46 26.55 25.15
CA LEU A 584 31.59 25.38 25.37
C LEU A 584 30.23 25.52 24.66
N LEU A 585 29.65 26.72 24.59
CA LEU A 585 28.41 26.96 23.84
C LEU A 585 28.61 26.79 22.33
N GLN A 586 29.72 27.31 21.79
CA GLN A 586 30.11 27.09 20.39
C GLN A 586 30.35 25.59 20.15
N ALA A 587 31.04 24.89 21.05
CA ALA A 587 31.24 23.45 20.95
C ALA A 587 29.93 22.64 21.02
N VAL A 588 28.94 23.02 21.85
CA VAL A 588 27.61 22.37 21.86
C VAL A 588 26.85 22.60 20.54
N GLN A 589 26.99 23.77 19.92
CA GLN A 589 26.41 24.04 18.60
C GLN A 589 27.10 23.20 17.51
N ALA A 590 28.43 23.16 17.49
CA ALA A 590 29.21 22.33 16.59
C ALA A 590 28.89 20.83 16.76
N ALA A 591 28.77 20.34 17.99
CA ALA A 591 28.33 18.98 18.32
C ALA A 591 26.93 18.66 17.78
N THR A 592 26.01 19.62 17.85
CA THR A 592 24.65 19.47 17.29
C THR A 592 24.70 19.36 15.76
N SER A 593 25.58 20.11 15.09
CA SER A 593 25.83 19.97 13.65
C SER A 593 26.45 18.62 13.30
N LEU A 594 27.46 18.15 14.06
CA LEU A 594 28.12 16.85 13.86
C LEU A 594 27.12 15.69 13.99
N LEU A 595 26.24 15.71 15.00
CA LEU A 595 25.17 14.72 15.16
C LEU A 595 24.16 14.77 14.01
N LYS A 596 23.80 15.96 13.53
CA LYS A 596 22.95 16.10 12.33
C LYS A 596 23.63 15.49 11.10
N ALA A 597 24.93 15.74 10.92
CA ALA A 597 25.69 15.20 9.79
C ALA A 597 25.68 13.66 9.80
N HIS A 598 25.93 13.01 10.94
CA HIS A 598 25.86 11.54 11.04
C HIS A 598 24.45 11.00 10.71
N ARG A 599 23.38 11.64 11.22
CA ARG A 599 21.99 11.26 10.93
C ARG A 599 21.56 11.49 9.47
N THR A 600 22.20 12.42 8.76
CA THR A 600 21.80 12.84 7.40
C THR A 600 22.71 12.25 6.31
N HIS A 601 23.98 12.02 6.61
CA HIS A 601 25.06 11.70 5.65
C HIS A 601 25.95 10.52 6.09
N GLY A 602 25.75 9.93 7.27
CA GLY A 602 26.57 8.82 7.76
C GLY A 602 26.58 7.59 6.84
N HIS A 603 25.48 7.37 6.12
CA HIS A 603 25.35 6.36 5.07
C HIS A 603 26.36 6.52 3.91
N LEU A 604 26.84 7.73 3.62
CA LEU A 604 27.92 7.97 2.64
C LEU A 604 29.28 7.47 3.12
N ALA A 605 29.45 7.22 4.43
CA ALA A 605 30.64 6.67 5.06
C ALA A 605 30.46 5.19 5.50
N ALA A 606 29.36 4.54 5.12
CA ALA A 606 29.00 3.21 5.58
C ALA A 606 29.65 2.09 4.74
N LYS A 607 29.96 0.96 5.38
CA LYS A 607 30.68 -0.18 4.78
C LYS A 607 29.71 -1.17 4.11
N LEU A 608 28.96 -0.63 3.16
CA LEU A 608 27.82 -1.28 2.53
C LEU A 608 28.19 -2.26 1.40
N ASP A 609 29.29 -2.02 0.68
CA ASP A 609 29.74 -2.90 -0.40
C ASP A 609 30.50 -4.13 0.16
N PRO A 610 30.05 -5.37 -0.09
CA PRO A 610 30.81 -6.58 0.25
C PRO A 610 32.12 -6.73 -0.54
N LEU A 611 32.21 -6.18 -1.76
CA LEU A 611 33.42 -6.27 -2.60
C LEU A 611 34.58 -5.40 -2.08
N GLY A 612 34.32 -4.53 -1.10
CA GLY A 612 35.33 -3.79 -0.36
C GLY A 612 35.75 -2.46 -0.96
N ARG A 613 34.91 -1.83 -1.81
CA ARG A 613 35.05 -0.41 -2.17
C ARG A 613 34.97 0.43 -0.88
N GLU A 614 36.02 1.19 -0.59
CA GLU A 614 35.97 2.14 0.53
C GLU A 614 34.92 3.24 0.22
N PRO A 615 34.10 3.63 1.21
CA PRO A 615 33.03 4.61 1.01
C PRO A 615 33.61 6.02 0.81
N GLU A 616 32.91 6.86 0.05
CA GLU A 616 33.36 8.21 -0.30
C GLU A 616 33.38 9.17 0.90
N GLY A 617 32.50 8.93 1.87
CA GLY A 617 32.37 9.70 3.10
C GLY A 617 31.72 11.08 2.90
N ASP A 618 31.68 11.85 3.99
CA ASP A 618 31.28 13.26 3.98
C ASP A 618 32.15 14.03 5.01
N PRO A 619 32.85 15.12 4.62
CA PRO A 619 33.67 15.91 5.54
C PRO A 619 32.94 16.50 6.76
N ALA A 620 31.61 16.64 6.71
CA ALA A 620 30.81 17.09 7.85
C ALA A 620 30.67 16.03 8.96
N LEU A 621 31.10 14.78 8.71
CA LEU A 621 31.16 13.72 9.71
C LEU A 621 32.37 13.83 10.64
N ASP A 622 33.35 14.70 10.36
CA ASP A 622 34.54 14.85 11.19
C ASP A 622 34.45 15.99 12.23
N PRO A 623 34.93 15.76 13.47
CA PRO A 623 34.89 16.77 14.53
C PRO A 623 35.96 17.86 14.36
N GLU A 624 37.10 17.56 13.74
CA GLU A 624 38.24 18.48 13.65
C GLU A 624 37.94 19.76 12.83
N PRO A 625 37.32 19.71 11.63
CA PRO A 625 36.91 20.91 10.89
C PRO A 625 35.91 21.80 11.65
N LEU A 626 35.20 21.24 12.63
CA LEU A 626 34.23 21.95 13.49
C LEU A 626 34.86 22.49 14.79
N GLY A 627 36.17 22.33 14.99
CA GLY A 627 36.88 22.77 16.20
C GLY A 627 36.65 21.90 17.43
N LEU A 628 36.03 20.71 17.29
CA LEU A 628 35.71 19.83 18.40
C LEU A 628 36.92 18.99 18.81
N THR A 629 37.73 19.51 19.73
CA THR A 629 38.83 18.72 20.35
C THR A 629 38.26 17.65 21.31
N PRO A 630 39.01 16.57 21.60
CA PRO A 630 38.59 15.57 22.59
C PRO A 630 38.24 16.16 23.96
N GLU A 631 38.97 17.18 24.41
CA GLU A 631 38.77 17.89 25.67
C GLU A 631 37.51 18.78 25.69
N LEU A 632 37.00 19.18 24.51
CA LEU A 632 35.69 19.82 24.38
C LEU A 632 34.58 18.77 24.30
N MET A 633 34.77 17.71 23.52
CA MET A 633 33.79 16.62 23.41
C MET A 633 33.52 15.93 24.76
N SER A 634 34.52 15.78 25.62
CA SER A 634 34.36 15.24 26.99
C SER A 634 33.65 16.19 27.97
N LYS A 635 33.37 17.44 27.59
CA LYS A 635 32.59 18.40 28.40
C LYS A 635 31.10 18.45 28.01
N ILE A 636 30.73 17.83 26.88
CA ILE A 636 29.38 17.91 26.30
C ILE A 636 28.60 16.63 26.63
N PRO A 637 27.57 16.67 27.49
CA PRO A 637 26.77 15.48 27.80
C PRO A 637 25.90 15.05 26.60
N SER A 638 25.92 13.76 26.27
CA SER A 638 25.19 13.17 25.13
C SER A 638 23.68 13.42 25.19
N HIS A 639 23.10 13.38 26.40
CA HIS A 639 21.67 13.59 26.63
C HIS A 639 21.17 15.00 26.25
N ILE A 640 22.05 16.02 26.23
CA ILE A 640 21.69 17.38 25.78
C ILE A 640 21.53 17.41 24.26
N LEU A 641 22.36 16.64 23.54
CA LEU A 641 22.31 16.49 22.08
C LEU A 641 21.14 15.61 21.61
N ARG A 642 20.46 14.91 22.54
CA ARG A 642 19.41 13.91 22.27
C ARG A 642 19.91 12.77 21.38
N MET A 643 21.04 12.18 21.79
CA MET A 643 21.54 10.90 21.28
C MET A 643 20.92 9.76 22.09
N TYR A 644 20.63 8.62 21.44
CA TYR A 644 20.15 7.41 22.13
C TYR A 644 21.15 6.24 22.11
N VAL A 645 22.33 6.43 21.50
CA VAL A 645 23.48 5.51 21.60
C VAL A 645 24.13 5.58 22.99
N GLU A 646 24.91 4.56 23.36
CA GLU A 646 25.64 4.54 24.64
C GLU A 646 26.74 5.61 24.71
N GLY A 647 26.98 6.13 25.93
CA GLY A 647 28.03 7.10 26.25
C GLY A 647 27.49 8.33 26.99
N ASP A 648 28.15 8.75 28.08
CA ASP A 648 27.73 9.90 28.90
C ASP A 648 28.06 11.25 28.24
N THR A 649 29.16 11.34 27.49
CA THR A 649 29.60 12.54 26.77
C THR A 649 29.65 12.31 25.25
N LEU A 650 29.78 13.38 24.47
CA LEU A 650 29.99 13.27 23.02
C LEU A 650 31.27 12.47 22.68
N LEU A 651 32.32 12.57 23.49
CA LEU A 651 33.55 11.80 23.26
C LEU A 651 33.31 10.29 23.37
N ASP A 652 32.46 9.87 24.31
CA ASP A 652 32.12 8.46 24.55
C ASP A 652 31.07 7.95 23.55
N ALA A 653 30.18 8.83 23.10
CA ALA A 653 29.02 8.49 22.27
C ALA A 653 29.28 8.59 20.75
N LEU A 654 30.26 9.39 20.30
CA LEU A 654 30.61 9.52 18.88
C LEU A 654 31.08 8.19 18.23
N PRO A 655 31.84 7.30 18.90
CA PRO A 655 32.17 5.98 18.35
C PRO A 655 30.92 5.14 18.06
N HIS A 656 29.99 5.03 19.01
CA HIS A 656 28.74 4.25 18.85
C HIS A 656 27.79 4.88 17.82
N LEU A 657 27.81 6.21 17.67
CA LEU A 657 27.10 6.93 16.61
C LEU A 657 27.67 6.57 15.22
N ARG A 658 29.01 6.52 15.09
CA ARG A 658 29.69 6.10 13.85
C ARG A 658 29.47 4.62 13.54
N GLU A 659 29.49 3.73 14.52
CA GLU A 659 29.12 2.32 14.36
C GLU A 659 27.66 2.15 13.93
N THR A 660 26.76 3.03 14.39
CA THR A 660 25.33 3.01 14.08
C THR A 660 24.99 3.52 12.68
N TYR A 661 25.63 4.60 12.21
CA TYR A 661 25.29 5.24 10.93
C TYR A 661 26.28 4.97 9.79
N CYS A 662 27.51 4.53 10.11
CA CYS A 662 28.60 4.25 9.17
C CYS A 662 29.05 2.78 9.22
N GLY A 663 28.19 1.88 9.71
CA GLY A 663 28.46 0.44 9.87
C GLY A 663 28.23 -0.37 8.59
N PRO A 664 28.02 -1.71 8.70
CA PRO A 664 27.56 -2.57 7.60
C PRO A 664 26.05 -2.40 7.29
N ILE A 665 25.35 -1.59 8.10
CA ILE A 665 23.99 -1.12 7.91
C ILE A 665 23.97 0.40 8.02
N ALA A 666 23.13 1.05 7.23
CA ALA A 666 22.96 2.50 7.25
C ALA A 666 21.51 2.89 6.91
N TYR A 667 21.16 4.15 7.19
CA TYR A 667 19.78 4.60 7.22
C TYR A 667 19.64 5.99 6.60
N GLU A 668 18.68 6.15 5.69
CA GLU A 668 18.25 7.46 5.21
C GLU A 668 16.82 7.71 5.70
N ILE A 669 16.69 8.64 6.64
CA ILE A 669 15.43 8.92 7.36
C ILE A 669 15.13 10.41 7.51
N GLU A 670 16.07 11.28 7.15
CA GLU A 670 15.97 12.73 7.43
C GLU A 670 15.16 13.50 6.39
N HIS A 671 14.93 12.92 5.21
CA HIS A 671 14.02 13.46 4.19
C HIS A 671 12.54 13.34 4.58
N ILE A 672 12.17 12.28 5.31
CA ILE A 672 10.78 11.93 5.67
C ILE A 672 10.11 13.11 6.37
N SER A 673 9.06 13.68 5.80
CA SER A 673 8.43 14.93 6.29
C SER A 673 7.88 14.83 7.72
N SER A 674 7.37 13.66 8.09
CA SER A 674 6.75 13.40 9.41
C SER A 674 7.74 13.39 10.57
N HIS A 675 7.61 14.37 11.49
CA HIS A 675 8.48 14.46 12.67
C HIS A 675 8.35 13.26 13.62
N ARG A 676 7.16 12.63 13.72
CA ARG A 676 6.93 11.43 14.55
C ARG A 676 7.73 10.24 14.01
N GLN A 677 7.69 10.01 12.69
CA GLN A 677 8.45 8.94 12.04
C GLN A 677 9.96 9.17 12.21
N ARG A 678 10.47 10.38 11.95
CA ARG A 678 11.90 10.71 12.16
C ARG A 678 12.37 10.49 13.60
N LEU A 679 11.57 10.87 14.61
CA LEU A 679 11.94 10.63 16.01
C LEU A 679 11.92 9.14 16.39
N TRP A 680 10.87 8.42 15.99
CA TRP A 680 10.76 6.98 16.25
C TRP A 680 11.91 6.21 15.61
N LEU A 681 12.25 6.52 14.35
CA LEU A 681 13.36 5.91 13.63
C LEU A 681 14.70 6.20 14.31
N ARG A 682 15.00 7.45 14.67
CA ARG A 682 16.23 7.79 15.42
C ARG A 682 16.34 7.03 16.73
N GLU A 683 15.26 6.97 17.52
CA GLU A 683 15.26 6.27 18.81
C GLU A 683 15.45 4.76 18.61
N ALA A 684 14.74 4.13 17.67
CA ALA A 684 14.86 2.71 17.34
C ALA A 684 16.25 2.32 16.79
N ILE A 685 16.84 3.17 15.94
CA ILE A 685 18.17 2.97 15.35
C ILE A 685 19.26 3.14 16.41
N GLU A 686 19.30 4.29 17.09
CA GLU A 686 20.38 4.64 18.02
C GLU A 686 20.37 3.82 19.30
N SER A 687 19.20 3.45 19.83
CA SER A 687 19.12 2.54 20.99
C SER A 687 19.47 1.08 20.65
N GLY A 688 19.60 0.74 19.36
CA GLY A 688 19.87 -0.63 18.92
C GLY A 688 18.70 -1.61 19.10
N ALA A 689 17.47 -1.12 19.31
CA ALA A 689 16.30 -1.93 19.67
C ALA A 689 15.94 -3.08 18.69
N PHE A 690 16.43 -3.03 17.45
CA PHE A 690 16.26 -4.08 16.43
C PHE A 690 17.59 -4.73 15.99
N ARG A 691 18.70 -4.39 16.65
CA ARG A 691 20.06 -4.91 16.42
C ARG A 691 20.51 -5.90 17.51
N GLU A 692 19.56 -6.56 18.18
CA GLU A 692 19.88 -7.57 19.20
C GLU A 692 20.67 -8.75 18.59
N PRO A 693 21.80 -9.18 19.21
CA PRO A 693 22.63 -10.25 18.66
C PRO A 693 21.90 -11.60 18.55
N LEU A 694 21.97 -12.21 17.35
CA LEU A 694 21.36 -13.51 17.07
C LEU A 694 21.85 -14.60 18.04
N GLY A 695 20.90 -15.33 18.63
CA GLY A 695 21.14 -16.45 19.53
C GLY A 695 21.80 -17.64 18.84
N ALA A 696 22.44 -18.52 19.62
CA ALA A 696 23.23 -19.64 19.07
C ALA A 696 22.42 -20.58 18.15
N GLU A 697 21.14 -20.84 18.48
CA GLU A 697 20.27 -21.68 17.63
C GLU A 697 19.69 -20.91 16.43
N GLU A 698 19.45 -19.60 16.53
CA GLU A 698 19.10 -18.75 15.38
C GLU A 698 20.26 -18.73 14.37
N LYS A 699 21.50 -18.54 14.86
CA LYS A 699 22.73 -18.59 14.04
C LYS A 699 22.89 -19.95 13.32
N LYS A 700 22.58 -21.07 13.99
CA LYS A 700 22.57 -22.41 13.36
C LYS A 700 21.47 -22.56 12.32
N ALA A 701 20.25 -22.11 12.60
CA ALA A 701 19.14 -22.17 11.65
C ALA A 701 19.43 -21.33 10.39
N LEU A 702 20.00 -20.14 10.57
CA LEU A 702 20.44 -19.24 9.50
C LEU A 702 21.57 -19.85 8.66
N LEU A 703 22.61 -20.45 9.29
CA LEU A 703 23.66 -21.17 8.56
C LEU A 703 23.10 -22.37 7.78
N LYS A 704 22.15 -23.11 8.37
CA LYS A 704 21.46 -24.22 7.69
C LYS A 704 20.72 -23.71 6.46
N ARG A 705 19.93 -22.63 6.57
CA ARG A 705 19.22 -22.05 5.42
C ARG A 705 20.17 -21.56 4.33
N LEU A 706 21.22 -20.83 4.70
CA LEU A 706 22.25 -20.38 3.74
C LEU A 706 22.94 -21.58 3.06
N THR A 707 23.09 -22.71 3.75
CA THR A 707 23.62 -23.94 3.15
C THR A 707 22.61 -24.63 2.23
N GLU A 708 21.30 -24.58 2.49
CA GLU A 708 20.26 -25.04 1.56
C GLU A 708 20.24 -24.22 0.25
N VAL A 709 20.45 -22.90 0.36
CA VAL A 709 20.53 -21.97 -0.79
C VAL A 709 21.78 -22.23 -1.62
N ASP A 710 22.95 -22.23 -0.98
CA ASP A 710 24.28 -22.50 -1.58
C ASP A 710 24.35 -23.91 -2.21
N ALA A 711 23.75 -24.92 -1.58
CA ALA A 711 23.67 -26.27 -2.14
C ALA A 711 22.74 -26.38 -3.35
N LEU A 712 21.62 -25.64 -3.39
CA LEU A 712 20.71 -25.64 -4.53
C LEU A 712 21.38 -25.03 -5.78
N GLU A 713 22.00 -23.86 -5.65
CA GLU A 713 22.74 -23.21 -6.76
C GLU A 713 23.87 -24.12 -7.26
N ARG A 714 24.72 -24.64 -6.36
CA ARG A 714 25.81 -25.58 -6.71
C ARG A 714 25.32 -26.86 -7.37
N PHE A 715 24.14 -27.37 -7.00
CA PHE A 715 23.51 -28.51 -7.68
C PHE A 715 23.03 -28.11 -9.07
N MET A 716 22.30 -27.01 -9.22
CA MET A 716 21.71 -26.56 -10.48
C MET A 716 22.79 -26.22 -11.52
N HIS A 717 23.86 -25.53 -11.14
CA HIS A 717 25.01 -25.27 -12.00
C HIS A 717 25.72 -26.54 -12.50
N LYS A 718 25.69 -27.61 -11.70
CA LYS A 718 26.36 -28.89 -12.01
C LYS A 718 25.48 -29.86 -12.80
N ALA A 719 24.17 -29.87 -12.54
CA ALA A 719 23.20 -30.76 -13.17
C ALA A 719 22.71 -30.22 -14.53
N TYR A 720 22.45 -28.91 -14.61
CA TYR A 720 21.78 -28.28 -15.75
C TYR A 720 22.68 -27.22 -16.42
N LEU A 721 23.88 -27.64 -16.79
CA LEU A 721 24.86 -26.84 -17.54
C LEU A 721 24.25 -26.17 -18.77
N GLY A 722 24.46 -24.86 -18.92
CA GLY A 722 23.96 -24.05 -20.04
C GLY A 722 22.47 -23.69 -19.99
N GLN A 723 21.70 -24.22 -19.03
CA GLN A 723 20.34 -23.76 -18.77
C GLN A 723 20.38 -22.44 -18.01
N LYS A 724 19.64 -21.44 -18.48
CA LYS A 724 19.45 -20.16 -17.76
C LYS A 724 18.70 -20.44 -16.45
N GLN A 725 19.21 -19.95 -15.32
CA GLN A 725 18.75 -20.18 -13.94
C GLN A 725 18.48 -18.85 -13.21
N PHE A 726 19.22 -17.79 -13.56
CA PHE A 726 19.24 -16.48 -12.90
C PHE A 726 19.65 -16.56 -11.42
N SER A 727 20.80 -17.22 -11.19
CA SER A 727 21.37 -17.52 -9.87
C SER A 727 21.29 -16.38 -8.84
N ILE A 728 21.09 -16.75 -7.57
CA ILE A 728 21.05 -15.83 -6.42
C ILE A 728 22.44 -15.49 -5.85
N GLU A 729 23.50 -16.21 -6.23
CA GLU A 729 24.81 -16.15 -5.56
C GLU A 729 25.40 -14.72 -5.51
N GLY A 730 25.62 -14.22 -4.29
CA GLY A 730 26.00 -12.83 -3.98
C GLY A 730 24.88 -11.98 -3.38
N LEU A 731 23.65 -12.49 -3.37
CA LEU A 731 22.46 -11.93 -2.72
C LEU A 731 21.68 -13.00 -1.91
N ASP A 732 22.39 -14.04 -1.47
CA ASP A 732 21.90 -15.23 -0.78
C ASP A 732 20.99 -14.91 0.41
N MET A 733 21.27 -13.81 1.14
CA MET A 733 20.47 -13.33 2.27
C MET A 733 19.03 -12.96 1.92
N THR A 734 18.66 -12.81 0.64
CA THR A 734 17.25 -12.64 0.22
C THR A 734 16.34 -13.70 0.84
N VAL A 735 16.74 -14.98 0.80
CA VAL A 735 15.89 -16.09 1.27
C VAL A 735 15.71 -16.07 2.79
N PRO A 736 16.76 -15.96 3.63
CA PRO A 736 16.61 -15.73 5.07
C PRO A 736 15.87 -14.44 5.45
N MET A 737 16.03 -13.34 4.69
CA MET A 737 15.29 -12.10 4.95
C MET A 737 13.79 -12.27 4.69
N LEU A 738 13.42 -13.04 3.66
CA LEU A 738 12.03 -13.44 3.43
C LEU A 738 11.51 -14.39 4.52
N ASP A 739 12.31 -15.36 5.00
CA ASP A 739 11.90 -16.23 6.11
C ASP A 739 11.56 -15.42 7.37
N GLU A 740 12.38 -14.43 7.72
CA GLU A 740 12.13 -13.54 8.86
C GLU A 740 10.89 -12.66 8.64
N LEU A 741 10.74 -12.06 7.45
CA LEU A 741 9.54 -11.27 7.09
C LEU A 741 8.24 -12.10 7.16
N ILE A 742 8.27 -13.35 6.69
CA ILE A 742 7.11 -14.26 6.70
C ILE A 742 6.76 -14.66 8.14
N GLN A 743 7.76 -14.93 8.98
CA GLN A 743 7.56 -15.24 10.41
C GLN A 743 7.01 -14.04 11.20
N LEU A 744 7.55 -12.84 10.97
CA LEU A 744 7.07 -11.60 11.57
C LEU A 744 5.62 -11.29 11.14
N SER A 745 5.32 -11.47 9.85
CA SER A 745 3.95 -11.32 9.30
C SER A 745 2.95 -12.22 10.00
N ALA A 746 3.27 -13.52 10.12
CA ALA A 746 2.41 -14.48 10.81
C ALA A 746 2.24 -14.16 12.30
N THR A 747 3.32 -13.71 12.96
CA THR A 747 3.30 -13.32 14.39
C THR A 747 2.38 -12.12 14.66
N GLN A 748 2.15 -11.26 13.66
CA GLN A 748 1.18 -10.16 13.73
C GLN A 748 -0.25 -10.56 13.30
N GLY A 749 -0.49 -11.83 13.00
CA GLY A 749 -1.81 -12.36 12.64
C GLY A 749 -2.14 -12.31 11.14
N ALA A 750 -1.16 -12.06 10.25
CA ALA A 750 -1.38 -12.18 8.82
C ALA A 750 -1.68 -13.64 8.43
N ARG A 751 -2.69 -13.84 7.57
CA ARG A 751 -2.99 -15.16 6.98
C ARG A 751 -2.22 -15.45 5.70
N GLU A 752 -1.66 -14.41 5.09
CA GLU A 752 -1.10 -14.45 3.75
C GLU A 752 0.03 -13.42 3.57
N VAL A 753 1.10 -13.82 2.90
CA VAL A 753 2.15 -12.93 2.38
C VAL A 753 2.06 -12.96 0.86
N VAL A 754 2.06 -11.81 0.22
CA VAL A 754 2.01 -11.67 -1.24
C VAL A 754 3.34 -11.11 -1.73
N LEU A 755 3.97 -11.83 -2.65
CA LEU A 755 5.27 -11.51 -3.23
C LEU A 755 5.11 -11.05 -4.68
N GLY A 756 5.72 -9.91 -5.00
CA GLY A 756 6.11 -9.56 -6.37
C GLY A 756 7.63 -9.66 -6.50
N MET A 757 8.16 -10.37 -7.49
CA MET A 757 9.60 -10.39 -7.78
C MET A 757 9.91 -10.66 -9.25
N ALA A 758 11.11 -10.29 -9.67
CA ALA A 758 11.68 -10.60 -10.98
C ALA A 758 12.26 -12.05 -11.05
N HIS A 759 13.32 -12.23 -11.84
CA HIS A 759 13.95 -13.54 -12.10
C HIS A 759 15.05 -13.93 -11.09
N ARG A 760 15.82 -12.96 -10.55
CA ARG A 760 16.99 -13.19 -9.70
C ARG A 760 16.65 -14.05 -8.48
N GLY A 761 17.23 -15.25 -8.39
CA GLY A 761 17.02 -16.18 -7.27
C GLY A 761 15.59 -16.72 -7.13
N ARG A 762 14.72 -16.58 -8.14
CA ARG A 762 13.30 -16.99 -8.03
C ARG A 762 13.13 -18.48 -7.72
N LEU A 763 14.01 -19.35 -8.24
CA LEU A 763 14.02 -20.78 -7.91
C LEU A 763 14.26 -21.03 -6.42
N ASN A 764 15.18 -20.27 -5.83
CA ASN A 764 15.54 -20.33 -4.42
C ASN A 764 14.37 -19.87 -3.54
N VAL A 765 13.71 -18.76 -3.89
CA VAL A 765 12.48 -18.30 -3.20
C VAL A 765 11.33 -19.31 -3.32
N LEU A 766 11.12 -19.89 -4.52
CA LEU A 766 10.12 -20.94 -4.76
C LEU A 766 10.38 -22.18 -3.89
N ALA A 767 11.62 -22.66 -3.82
CA ALA A 767 11.99 -23.83 -3.03
C ALA A 767 11.86 -23.57 -1.52
N HIS A 768 12.51 -22.51 -1.02
CA HIS A 768 12.76 -22.34 0.40
C HIS A 768 11.69 -21.52 1.14
N ASN A 769 11.12 -20.48 0.51
CA ASN A 769 10.09 -19.63 1.12
C ASN A 769 8.65 -20.04 0.73
N LEU A 770 8.43 -20.65 -0.44
CA LEU A 770 7.12 -21.22 -0.81
C LEU A 770 7.01 -22.73 -0.58
N GLY A 771 8.13 -23.43 -0.30
CA GLY A 771 8.13 -24.88 -0.04
C GLY A 771 7.90 -25.74 -1.29
N ARG A 772 8.23 -25.25 -2.49
CA ARG A 772 8.11 -26.01 -3.74
C ARG A 772 9.13 -27.16 -3.75
N ALA A 773 8.64 -28.40 -3.84
CA ALA A 773 9.50 -29.58 -3.83
C ALA A 773 10.55 -29.55 -4.96
N TYR A 774 11.79 -29.89 -4.64
CA TYR A 774 12.91 -29.92 -5.59
C TYR A 774 12.61 -30.80 -6.82
N ASP A 775 12.02 -31.99 -6.62
CA ASP A 775 11.57 -32.89 -7.69
C ASP A 775 10.70 -32.18 -8.76
N THR A 776 9.82 -31.27 -8.32
CA THR A 776 8.94 -30.48 -9.20
C THR A 776 9.73 -29.41 -9.98
N ILE A 777 10.74 -28.80 -9.35
CA ILE A 777 11.61 -27.83 -10.01
C ILE A 777 12.49 -28.55 -11.04
N PHE A 778 13.10 -29.68 -10.67
CA PHE A 778 13.98 -30.46 -11.54
C PHE A 778 13.25 -31.04 -12.76
N ALA A 779 11.99 -31.48 -12.60
CA ALA A 779 11.14 -31.90 -13.71
C ALA A 779 10.93 -30.80 -14.79
N GLU A 780 10.91 -29.52 -14.39
CA GLU A 780 10.85 -28.37 -15.32
C GLU A 780 12.18 -28.04 -16.00
N PHE A 781 13.29 -28.67 -15.61
CA PHE A 781 14.58 -28.64 -16.34
C PHE A 781 14.77 -29.87 -17.23
N GLU A 782 14.14 -30.99 -16.89
CA GLU A 782 14.20 -32.25 -17.67
C GLU A 782 13.15 -32.31 -18.80
N GLY A 783 12.41 -31.23 -19.03
CA GLY A 783 11.43 -31.13 -20.12
C GLY A 783 10.17 -31.99 -19.88
N ALA A 784 9.86 -32.33 -18.63
CA ALA A 784 8.76 -33.22 -18.29
C ALA A 784 7.39 -32.51 -18.36
N SER A 785 6.87 -32.31 -19.57
CA SER A 785 5.50 -31.82 -19.87
C SER A 785 4.38 -32.81 -19.47
N THR A 786 4.59 -33.60 -18.41
CA THR A 786 3.79 -34.75 -17.99
C THR A 786 3.39 -34.75 -16.52
N LEU A 787 3.75 -33.71 -15.75
CA LEU A 787 2.93 -33.28 -14.63
C LEU A 787 1.60 -32.75 -15.19
N GLU A 788 0.46 -32.98 -14.52
CA GLU A 788 -0.74 -32.20 -14.81
C GLU A 788 -0.36 -30.72 -14.62
N PRO A 789 -0.61 -29.83 -15.60
CA PRO A 789 -0.10 -28.48 -15.54
C PRO A 789 -0.71 -27.76 -14.35
N ILE A 790 0.14 -27.45 -13.35
CA ILE A 790 -0.19 -26.55 -12.22
C ILE A 790 -0.12 -25.09 -12.71
N THR A 791 -0.68 -24.85 -13.90
CA THR A 791 -1.09 -23.54 -14.35
C THR A 791 -2.52 -23.32 -13.85
N THR A 792 -2.93 -22.06 -13.72
CA THR A 792 -4.29 -21.71 -13.27
C THR A 792 -5.38 -22.01 -14.32
N ILE A 793 -5.02 -22.60 -15.48
CA ILE A 793 -5.91 -22.82 -16.63
C ILE A 793 -5.71 -24.24 -17.21
N PRO A 794 -6.51 -25.25 -16.80
CA PRO A 794 -6.42 -26.63 -17.29
C PRO A 794 -6.83 -26.86 -18.77
N GLN A 795 -6.79 -25.82 -19.62
CA GLN A 795 -7.13 -25.86 -21.05
C GLN A 795 -6.44 -24.71 -21.80
N GLY A 796 -5.39 -25.02 -22.58
CA GLY A 796 -5.00 -24.23 -23.75
C GLY A 796 -4.32 -22.88 -23.50
N GLY A 797 -3.59 -22.69 -22.40
CA GLY A 797 -2.59 -21.64 -22.33
C GLY A 797 -1.39 -21.98 -23.22
N THR A 798 -0.75 -20.97 -23.84
CA THR A 798 0.46 -21.11 -24.68
C THR A 798 1.72 -21.52 -23.92
N GLY A 799 1.65 -21.53 -22.58
CA GLY A 799 2.83 -21.61 -21.72
C GLY A 799 3.51 -20.25 -21.54
N ASP A 800 4.50 -20.25 -20.65
CA ASP A 800 5.47 -19.19 -20.42
C ASP A 800 6.71 -19.83 -19.76
N VAL A 801 7.85 -19.15 -19.72
CA VAL A 801 9.08 -19.68 -19.11
C VAL A 801 8.93 -19.88 -17.60
N LYS A 802 9.67 -20.84 -17.03
CA LYS A 802 9.54 -21.27 -15.62
C LYS A 802 9.72 -20.13 -14.58
N TYR A 803 10.33 -19.01 -14.98
CA TYR A 803 10.58 -17.84 -14.14
C TYR A 803 9.43 -16.82 -14.08
N HIS A 804 8.35 -17.04 -14.82
CA HIS A 804 7.20 -16.12 -14.90
C HIS A 804 5.95 -16.62 -14.16
N HIS A 805 5.83 -17.94 -13.96
CA HIS A 805 4.68 -18.51 -13.25
C HIS A 805 4.65 -18.07 -11.79
N GLY A 806 3.46 -17.65 -11.35
CA GLY A 806 3.15 -17.49 -9.94
C GLY A 806 2.94 -18.84 -9.26
N ALA A 807 3.01 -18.85 -7.93
CA ALA A 807 2.84 -20.04 -7.11
C ALA A 807 2.19 -19.71 -5.76
N GLN A 808 1.54 -20.70 -5.14
CA GLN A 808 0.99 -20.55 -3.79
C GLN A 808 1.53 -21.68 -2.90
N GLY A 809 2.31 -21.30 -1.89
CA GLY A 809 2.91 -22.16 -0.88
C GLY A 809 2.21 -22.07 0.49
N SER A 810 2.66 -22.92 1.42
CA SER A 810 2.27 -22.89 2.82
C SER A 810 3.52 -22.99 3.70
N TYR A 811 4.01 -21.84 4.15
CA TYR A 811 5.24 -21.76 4.93
C TYR A 811 5.00 -22.26 6.36
N GLN A 812 5.83 -23.18 6.82
CA GLN A 812 5.73 -23.76 8.16
C GLN A 812 6.54 -22.94 9.16
N LEU A 813 5.88 -22.43 10.20
CA LEU A 813 6.47 -21.58 11.22
C LEU A 813 7.11 -22.44 12.33
N PRO A 814 8.11 -21.95 13.08
CA PRO A 814 8.67 -22.67 14.22
C PRO A 814 7.66 -23.00 15.33
N SER A 815 6.50 -22.32 15.36
CA SER A 815 5.37 -22.63 16.24
C SER A 815 4.61 -23.90 15.87
N GLY A 816 4.78 -24.43 14.65
CA GLY A 816 3.96 -25.49 14.07
C GLY A 816 2.66 -24.99 13.43
N GLU A 817 2.44 -23.68 13.37
CA GLU A 817 1.40 -23.05 12.53
C GLU A 817 1.94 -22.80 11.11
N SER A 818 1.07 -22.38 10.19
CA SER A 818 1.46 -22.12 8.80
C SER A 818 0.76 -20.91 8.18
N ILE A 819 1.50 -20.13 7.41
CA ILE A 819 1.02 -18.95 6.68
C ILE A 819 1.06 -19.20 5.16
N ILE A 820 0.08 -18.67 4.42
CA ILE A 820 0.06 -18.75 2.95
C ILE A 820 1.12 -17.81 2.39
N VAL A 821 1.93 -18.27 1.44
CA VAL A 821 2.86 -17.42 0.69
C VAL A 821 2.47 -17.49 -0.79
N ARG A 822 2.02 -16.37 -1.35
CA ARG A 822 1.60 -16.24 -2.74
C ARG A 822 2.65 -15.45 -3.50
N LEU A 823 3.23 -16.03 -4.55
CA LEU A 823 4.05 -15.33 -5.52
C LEU A 823 3.21 -15.08 -6.77
N GLU A 824 3.07 -13.82 -7.17
CA GLU A 824 2.31 -13.46 -8.38
C GLU A 824 3.04 -13.85 -9.67
N SER A 825 2.26 -13.99 -10.75
CA SER A 825 2.81 -14.23 -12.10
C SER A 825 3.28 -12.90 -12.70
N ASN A 826 4.42 -12.89 -13.38
CA ASN A 826 5.00 -11.70 -13.99
C ASN A 826 5.56 -12.00 -15.39
N PRO A 827 5.47 -11.06 -16.34
CA PRO A 827 6.23 -11.14 -17.60
C PRO A 827 7.72 -10.83 -17.39
N SER A 828 8.49 -10.87 -18.47
CA SER A 828 9.89 -10.38 -18.51
C SER A 828 10.02 -8.87 -18.26
N HIS A 829 8.93 -8.10 -18.41
CA HIS A 829 8.90 -6.67 -18.17
C HIS A 829 9.07 -6.42 -16.67
N LEU A 830 10.27 -5.98 -16.28
CA LEU A 830 10.64 -5.72 -14.90
C LEU A 830 9.71 -4.68 -14.27
N GLU A 831 9.55 -4.74 -12.95
CA GLU A 831 8.69 -3.87 -12.14
C GLU A 831 7.18 -3.93 -12.44
N TYR A 832 6.74 -4.46 -13.58
CA TYR A 832 5.33 -4.45 -14.01
C TYR A 832 4.38 -5.26 -13.10
N VAL A 833 4.89 -6.25 -12.36
CA VAL A 833 4.09 -7.04 -11.40
C VAL A 833 3.82 -6.30 -10.09
N HIS A 834 4.48 -5.17 -9.83
CA HIS A 834 4.41 -4.49 -8.54
C HIS A 834 3.01 -3.90 -8.24
N PRO A 835 2.34 -3.15 -9.14
CA PRO A 835 0.94 -2.76 -8.93
C PRO A 835 -0.05 -3.94 -8.99
N VAL A 836 0.36 -5.10 -9.54
CA VAL A 836 -0.45 -6.33 -9.53
C VAL A 836 -0.41 -7.01 -8.15
N ALA A 837 0.78 -7.10 -7.53
CA ALA A 837 0.95 -7.60 -6.18
C ALA A 837 0.26 -6.71 -5.14
N GLU A 838 0.30 -5.38 -5.31
CA GLU A 838 -0.50 -4.43 -4.54
C GLU A 838 -2.00 -4.72 -4.65
N GLY A 839 -2.52 -4.85 -5.88
CA GLY A 839 -3.92 -5.16 -6.14
C GLY A 839 -4.37 -6.51 -5.56
N ALA A 840 -3.52 -7.54 -5.66
CA ALA A 840 -3.75 -8.87 -5.09
C ALA A 840 -3.77 -8.82 -3.56
N THR A 841 -2.81 -8.12 -2.94
CA THR A 841 -2.76 -7.94 -1.48
C THR A 841 -3.99 -7.19 -0.98
N ARG A 842 -4.35 -6.06 -1.61
CA ARG A 842 -5.55 -5.30 -1.29
C ARG A 842 -6.82 -6.15 -1.40
N ALA A 843 -6.89 -7.06 -2.38
CA ALA A 843 -7.99 -8.01 -2.51
C ALA A 843 -7.99 -9.04 -1.36
N ALA A 844 -6.84 -9.62 -1.01
CA ALA A 844 -6.67 -10.55 0.11
C ALA A 844 -7.02 -9.92 1.47
N GLN A 845 -6.72 -8.64 1.66
CA GLN A 845 -7.09 -7.83 2.82
C GLN A 845 -8.60 -7.52 2.90
N THR A 846 -9.32 -7.54 1.78
CA THR A 846 -10.69 -7.01 1.68
C THR A 846 -11.77 -8.09 1.79
N THR A 847 -12.42 -8.17 2.95
CA THR A 847 -13.60 -9.02 3.13
C THR A 847 -14.87 -8.34 2.60
N ARG A 848 -15.78 -9.12 1.99
CA ARG A 848 -17.07 -8.65 1.44
C ARG A 848 -18.28 -9.33 2.10
N GLN A 849 -18.12 -9.84 3.32
CA GLN A 849 -19.18 -10.51 4.07
C GLN A 849 -20.08 -9.50 4.81
N GLY A 850 -20.80 -8.67 4.05
CA GLY A 850 -21.68 -7.64 4.60
C GLY A 850 -22.18 -6.65 3.54
N PRO A 851 -22.96 -5.62 3.95
CA PRO A 851 -23.42 -4.56 3.05
C PRO A 851 -22.31 -3.58 2.63
N HIS A 852 -21.13 -3.66 3.26
CA HIS A 852 -19.95 -2.85 2.98
C HIS A 852 -18.72 -3.76 2.95
N ALA A 853 -17.70 -3.38 2.17
CA ALA A 853 -16.41 -4.06 2.20
C ALA A 853 -15.60 -3.62 3.44
N HIS A 854 -14.92 -4.56 4.09
CA HIS A 854 -14.04 -4.29 5.23
C HIS A 854 -12.62 -4.76 4.89
N ARG A 855 -11.71 -3.79 4.73
CA ARG A 855 -10.27 -4.02 4.54
C ARG A 855 -9.58 -4.12 5.89
N ASP A 856 -8.84 -5.20 6.11
CA ASP A 856 -7.90 -5.37 7.22
C ASP A 856 -6.48 -5.40 6.65
N THR A 857 -5.69 -4.35 6.91
CA THR A 857 -4.34 -4.19 6.36
C THR A 857 -3.29 -5.08 7.04
N ASN A 858 -3.64 -5.79 8.10
CA ASN A 858 -2.78 -6.79 8.74
C ASN A 858 -3.11 -8.21 8.30
N ALA A 859 -4.26 -8.43 7.64
CA ALA A 859 -4.67 -9.75 7.19
C ALA A 859 -3.77 -10.32 6.09
N ALA A 860 -3.17 -9.48 5.24
CA ALA A 860 -2.18 -9.89 4.26
C ALA A 860 -1.09 -8.83 4.09
N ILE A 861 0.17 -9.25 3.97
CA ILE A 861 1.35 -8.37 3.90
C ILE A 861 1.99 -8.44 2.50
N PRO A 862 2.21 -7.29 1.82
CA PRO A 862 2.94 -7.22 0.57
C PRO A 862 4.46 -7.10 0.80
N ILE A 863 5.23 -7.90 0.06
CA ILE A 863 6.68 -7.77 -0.05
C ILE A 863 7.03 -7.72 -1.54
N ILE A 864 7.83 -6.75 -1.95
CA ILE A 864 8.16 -6.53 -3.37
C ILE A 864 9.68 -6.51 -3.54
N ILE A 865 10.19 -7.29 -4.50
CA ILE A 865 11.62 -7.52 -4.73
C ILE A 865 12.04 -6.98 -6.10
N HIS A 866 12.97 -6.03 -6.08
CA HIS A 866 13.33 -5.17 -7.22
C HIS A 866 14.79 -5.39 -7.66
N GLY A 867 15.12 -5.04 -8.91
CA GLY A 867 16.52 -4.95 -9.37
C GLY A 867 17.08 -3.54 -9.27
N ASP A 868 18.37 -3.37 -8.95
CA ASP A 868 19.02 -2.06 -8.74
C ASP A 868 18.98 -1.12 -9.95
N ALA A 869 19.12 -1.65 -11.17
CA ALA A 869 18.96 -0.86 -12.39
C ALA A 869 17.49 -0.69 -12.82
N ALA A 870 16.58 -1.54 -12.34
CA ALA A 870 15.17 -1.52 -12.72
C ALA A 870 14.34 -0.56 -11.86
N PHE A 871 14.60 -0.52 -10.55
CA PHE A 871 13.88 0.30 -9.57
C PHE A 871 13.86 1.80 -9.92
N PRO A 872 15.00 2.48 -10.15
CA PRO A 872 15.00 3.89 -10.59
C PRO A 872 14.64 4.05 -12.08
N GLY A 873 14.81 2.99 -12.89
CA GLY A 873 14.71 3.03 -14.34
C GLY A 873 13.33 2.77 -14.94
N GLN A 874 12.34 2.31 -14.16
CA GLN A 874 10.99 2.01 -14.64
C GLN A 874 9.93 2.89 -13.96
N GLY A 875 9.23 3.73 -14.75
CA GLY A 875 8.24 4.69 -14.23
C GLY A 875 7.09 4.06 -13.42
N VAL A 876 6.76 2.79 -13.68
CA VAL A 876 5.74 2.03 -12.92
C VAL A 876 6.08 1.92 -11.42
N VAL A 877 7.35 2.01 -11.03
CA VAL A 877 7.78 2.05 -9.62
C VAL A 877 7.32 3.35 -8.96
N ALA A 878 7.54 4.49 -9.61
CA ALA A 878 7.08 5.79 -9.14
C ALA A 878 5.53 5.88 -9.12
N GLU A 879 4.87 5.31 -10.13
CA GLU A 879 3.41 5.18 -10.15
C GLU A 879 2.89 4.33 -8.98
N THR A 880 3.57 3.23 -8.65
CA THR A 880 3.17 2.31 -7.55
C THR A 880 3.42 2.93 -6.18
N LEU A 881 4.59 3.55 -5.95
CA LEU A 881 4.91 4.25 -4.70
C LEU A 881 3.92 5.40 -4.42
N ASN A 882 3.39 6.04 -5.46
CA ASN A 882 2.33 7.05 -5.35
C ASN A 882 0.98 6.47 -4.86
N LEU A 883 0.74 5.16 -4.99
CA LEU A 883 -0.50 4.51 -4.54
C LEU A 883 -0.54 4.26 -3.02
N GLN A 884 0.62 4.23 -2.35
CA GLN A 884 0.77 3.69 -0.99
C GLN A 884 -0.11 4.35 0.07
N ALA A 885 -0.41 5.64 -0.10
CA ALA A 885 -1.20 6.44 0.84
C ALA A 885 -2.64 6.72 0.34
N LEU A 886 -2.99 6.32 -0.89
CA LEU A 886 -4.31 6.61 -1.47
C LEU A 886 -5.35 5.61 -0.94
N ASP A 887 -6.44 6.08 -0.33
CA ASP A 887 -7.52 5.23 0.20
C ASP A 887 -7.94 4.08 -0.74
N GLY A 888 -8.08 4.41 -2.03
CA GLY A 888 -8.48 3.53 -3.12
C GLY A 888 -7.50 2.41 -3.46
N TYR A 889 -6.24 2.49 -3.01
CA TYR A 889 -5.16 1.55 -3.35
C TYR A 889 -4.40 1.03 -2.13
N THR A 890 -4.05 1.89 -1.16
CA THR A 890 -3.25 1.56 0.04
C THR A 890 -3.55 0.20 0.70
N VAL A 891 -2.47 -0.52 0.96
CA VAL A 891 -2.39 -1.82 1.65
C VAL A 891 -1.92 -1.70 3.10
N GLY A 892 -1.70 -0.47 3.60
CA GLY A 892 -1.13 -0.22 4.92
C GLY A 892 0.37 -0.52 5.01
N GLY A 893 1.14 -0.15 3.99
CA GLY A 893 2.59 -0.25 3.96
C GLY A 893 3.12 -1.55 3.36
N THR A 894 3.95 -1.39 2.32
CA THR A 894 4.67 -2.42 1.59
C THR A 894 6.14 -2.48 2.01
N ILE A 895 6.71 -3.67 2.03
CA ILE A 895 8.13 -3.89 2.34
C ILE A 895 8.87 -4.15 1.04
N HIS A 896 9.67 -3.17 0.61
CA HIS A 896 10.47 -3.23 -0.62
C HIS A 896 11.86 -3.77 -0.32
N LEU A 897 12.38 -4.63 -1.19
CA LEU A 897 13.73 -5.18 -1.13
C LEU A 897 14.41 -5.03 -2.48
N ILE A 898 15.37 -4.11 -2.61
CA ILE A 898 16.22 -4.04 -3.80
C ILE A 898 17.31 -5.13 -3.68
N GLN A 899 17.32 -6.06 -4.62
CA GLN A 899 18.39 -7.04 -4.84
C GLN A 899 19.57 -6.38 -5.56
N ASN A 900 20.26 -5.49 -4.86
CA ASN A 900 21.25 -4.60 -5.43
C ASN A 900 22.58 -5.33 -5.68
N ASN A 901 22.74 -5.86 -6.89
CA ASN A 901 23.92 -6.60 -7.31
C ASN A 901 24.95 -5.71 -8.04
N GLN A 902 24.76 -4.38 -7.99
CA GLN A 902 25.64 -3.36 -8.54
C GLN A 902 25.88 -3.42 -10.06
N VAL A 903 25.03 -4.12 -10.84
CA VAL A 903 25.16 -4.21 -12.32
C VAL A 903 23.85 -4.60 -13.04
N GLY A 904 23.37 -3.71 -13.90
CA GLY A 904 22.18 -3.92 -14.74
C GLY A 904 22.53 -4.61 -16.06
N PHE A 905 22.41 -5.94 -16.12
CA PHE A 905 22.91 -6.76 -17.26
C PHE A 905 24.43 -6.62 -17.41
N THR A 906 24.89 -5.66 -18.23
CA THR A 906 26.29 -5.22 -18.45
C THR A 906 26.47 -3.72 -18.25
N THR A 907 25.44 -3.01 -17.79
CA THR A 907 25.44 -1.56 -17.53
C THR A 907 25.83 -1.30 -16.08
N ASP A 908 26.82 -0.44 -15.88
CA ASP A 908 27.29 -0.05 -14.55
C ASP A 908 26.32 0.92 -13.85
N PRO A 909 26.37 1.05 -12.51
CA PRO A 909 25.46 1.91 -11.74
C PRO A 909 25.38 3.36 -12.24
N ASP A 910 26.50 3.92 -12.68
CA ASP A 910 26.64 5.33 -13.09
C ASP A 910 25.96 5.62 -14.44
N ASP A 911 25.80 4.61 -15.30
CA ASP A 911 25.02 4.68 -16.54
C ASP A 911 23.54 4.31 -16.32
N ALA A 912 23.21 3.61 -15.22
CA ALA A 912 21.86 3.13 -14.92
C ALA A 912 20.98 4.15 -14.19
N ARG A 913 21.55 5.16 -13.51
CA ARG A 913 20.81 6.17 -12.75
C ARG A 913 21.60 7.47 -12.56
N SER A 914 20.88 8.58 -12.37
CA SER A 914 21.47 9.90 -12.08
C SER A 914 21.58 10.22 -10.57
N THR A 915 21.58 9.19 -9.71
CA THR A 915 21.44 9.31 -8.25
C THR A 915 22.40 8.35 -7.54
N THR A 916 22.84 8.68 -6.32
CA THR A 916 23.85 7.91 -5.58
C THR A 916 23.40 6.47 -5.35
N TRP A 917 22.18 6.27 -4.87
CA TRP A 917 21.60 4.97 -4.56
C TRP A 917 20.50 4.59 -5.54
N ALA A 918 20.30 3.29 -5.74
CA ALA A 918 19.16 2.79 -6.50
C ALA A 918 17.82 3.17 -5.84
N SER A 919 17.80 3.22 -4.51
CA SER A 919 16.66 3.56 -3.65
C SER A 919 16.22 5.03 -3.71
N ASP A 920 17.01 5.95 -4.26
CA ASP A 920 16.80 7.41 -4.13
C ASP A 920 15.41 7.88 -4.60
N LEU A 921 14.80 7.18 -5.58
CA LEU A 921 13.43 7.43 -6.05
C LEU A 921 12.39 7.39 -4.91
N ALA A 922 12.58 6.53 -3.91
CA ALA A 922 11.64 6.37 -2.79
C ALA A 922 11.61 7.59 -1.85
N LYS A 923 12.66 8.43 -1.84
CA LYS A 923 12.71 9.65 -1.01
C LYS A 923 11.62 10.66 -1.34
N GLY A 924 11.17 10.70 -2.60
CA GLY A 924 10.06 11.56 -3.04
C GLY A 924 8.70 11.19 -2.44
N TYR A 925 8.60 10.05 -1.77
CA TYR A 925 7.37 9.48 -1.21
C TYR A 925 7.43 9.28 0.31
N ASP A 926 8.31 10.01 1.02
CA ASP A 926 8.50 9.92 2.48
C ASP A 926 8.90 8.51 3.01
N VAL A 927 9.35 7.61 2.14
CA VAL A 927 9.73 6.23 2.49
C VAL A 927 11.10 6.19 3.19
N PRO A 928 11.23 5.59 4.40
CA PRO A 928 12.53 5.29 5.00
C PRO A 928 13.30 4.25 4.20
N ILE A 929 14.61 4.46 4.05
CA ILE A 929 15.53 3.57 3.34
C ILE A 929 16.54 3.01 4.34
N ILE A 930 16.77 1.70 4.26
CA ILE A 930 17.78 0.97 5.03
C ILE A 930 18.74 0.30 4.03
N HIS A 931 19.98 0.77 3.96
CA HIS A 931 21.02 0.09 3.18
C HIS A 931 21.71 -0.96 4.04
N VAL A 932 22.00 -2.14 3.48
CA VAL A 932 22.63 -3.22 4.23
C VAL A 932 23.53 -4.09 3.37
N ASN A 933 24.73 -4.40 3.89
CA ASN A 933 25.72 -5.26 3.25
C ASN A 933 25.28 -6.73 3.29
N SER A 934 25.17 -7.40 2.14
CA SER A 934 24.67 -8.78 2.04
C SER A 934 25.56 -9.84 2.68
N ASP A 935 26.84 -9.53 2.94
CA ASP A 935 27.76 -10.40 3.69
C ASP A 935 27.55 -10.34 5.22
N ASP A 936 26.89 -9.30 5.76
CA ASP A 936 26.59 -9.18 7.18
C ASP A 936 25.18 -9.69 7.49
N VAL A 937 25.12 -10.98 7.78
CA VAL A 937 23.85 -11.70 7.98
C VAL A 937 23.06 -11.18 9.20
N ALA A 938 23.73 -10.60 10.20
CA ALA A 938 23.09 -10.04 11.39
C ALA A 938 22.50 -8.66 11.11
N ALA A 939 23.22 -7.83 10.33
CA ALA A 939 22.73 -6.58 9.81
C ALA A 939 21.50 -6.77 8.91
N CYS A 940 21.52 -7.75 8.00
CA CYS A 940 20.38 -8.09 7.13
C CYS A 940 19.11 -8.44 7.92
N VAL A 941 19.21 -9.27 8.97
CA VAL A 941 18.07 -9.58 9.85
C VAL A 941 17.62 -8.35 10.65
N SER A 942 18.56 -7.51 11.11
CA SER A 942 18.25 -6.25 11.80
C SER A 942 17.49 -5.26 10.92
N ALA A 943 17.85 -5.16 9.64
CA ALA A 943 17.15 -4.34 8.64
C ALA A 943 15.69 -4.79 8.46
N VAL A 944 15.46 -6.10 8.33
CA VAL A 944 14.13 -6.70 8.27
C VAL A 944 13.31 -6.38 9.53
N ARG A 945 13.89 -6.59 10.72
CA ARG A 945 13.22 -6.35 12.01
C ARG A 945 12.78 -4.88 12.15
N LEU A 946 13.65 -3.92 11.81
CA LEU A 946 13.33 -2.49 11.83
C LEU A 946 12.28 -2.11 10.78
N ALA A 947 12.41 -2.58 9.54
CA ALA A 947 11.49 -2.26 8.45
C ALA A 947 10.07 -2.75 8.75
N PHE A 948 9.94 -4.00 9.19
CA PHE A 948 8.67 -4.57 9.58
C PHE A 948 8.04 -3.83 10.78
N ALA A 949 8.84 -3.46 11.79
CA ALA A 949 8.35 -2.70 12.93
C ALA A 949 7.84 -1.30 12.55
N PHE A 950 8.52 -0.58 11.64
CA PHE A 950 8.02 0.70 11.12
C PHE A 950 6.71 0.52 10.34
N ARG A 951 6.64 -0.49 9.46
CA ARG A 951 5.42 -0.83 8.71
C ARG A 951 4.24 -1.07 9.65
N GLN A 952 4.45 -1.77 10.77
CA GLN A 952 3.40 -2.02 11.78
C GLN A 952 2.99 -0.76 12.57
N GLU A 953 3.91 0.14 12.92
CA GLU A 953 3.64 1.36 13.70
C GLU A 953 2.97 2.48 12.86
N PHE A 954 3.24 2.52 11.54
CA PHE A 954 2.84 3.63 10.66
C PHE A 954 1.92 3.25 9.50
N GLY A 955 1.85 1.98 9.09
CA GLY A 955 1.05 1.55 7.94
C GLY A 955 1.52 2.15 6.60
N HIS A 956 2.84 2.33 6.47
CA HIS A 956 3.52 3.10 5.42
C HIS A 956 4.67 2.26 4.84
N ASP A 957 5.07 2.52 3.59
CA ASP A 957 6.08 1.69 2.93
C ASP A 957 7.46 1.87 3.57
N VAL A 958 8.32 0.84 3.42
CA VAL A 958 9.72 0.83 3.83
C VAL A 958 10.56 0.15 2.76
N LEU A 959 11.77 0.65 2.51
CA LEU A 959 12.69 0.05 1.54
C LEU A 959 13.98 -0.42 2.20
N ILE A 960 14.38 -1.65 1.88
CA ILE A 960 15.69 -2.23 2.18
C ILE A 960 16.48 -2.33 0.87
N ASP A 961 17.66 -1.73 0.84
CA ASP A 961 18.65 -1.83 -0.25
C ASP A 961 19.71 -2.87 0.16
N LEU A 962 19.54 -4.12 -0.31
CA LEU A 962 20.43 -5.24 0.00
C LEU A 962 21.60 -5.21 -0.99
N ILE A 963 22.69 -4.57 -0.58
CA ILE A 963 23.87 -4.34 -1.39
C ILE A 963 24.74 -5.59 -1.37
N GLY A 964 24.85 -6.21 -2.54
CA GLY A 964 25.53 -7.47 -2.80
C GLY A 964 26.32 -7.43 -4.10
N TYR A 965 26.44 -8.60 -4.72
CA TYR A 965 27.09 -8.77 -6.03
C TYR A 965 26.38 -9.87 -6.83
N ARG A 966 26.83 -10.09 -8.07
CA ARG A 966 26.37 -11.21 -8.92
C ARG A 966 27.55 -12.13 -9.21
N ARG A 967 27.49 -13.40 -8.78
CA ARG A 967 28.61 -14.35 -8.95
C ARG A 967 29.01 -14.58 -10.41
N PHE A 968 28.02 -14.62 -11.31
CA PHE A 968 28.17 -15.01 -12.72
C PHE A 968 27.70 -13.89 -13.68
N GLY A 969 27.65 -14.17 -14.99
CA GLY A 969 27.02 -13.29 -15.97
C GLY A 969 25.55 -12.97 -15.67
N HIS A 970 24.91 -12.13 -16.48
CA HIS A 970 23.49 -11.85 -16.31
C HIS A 970 22.64 -13.14 -16.37
N ASN A 971 23.12 -14.09 -17.17
CA ASN A 971 22.70 -15.49 -17.17
C ASN A 971 23.95 -16.40 -17.23
N GLU A 972 23.76 -17.70 -17.09
CA GLU A 972 24.80 -18.68 -16.82
C GLU A 972 25.65 -19.05 -18.07
N ALA A 973 25.34 -18.49 -19.23
CA ALA A 973 26.12 -18.57 -20.47
C ALA A 973 26.81 -17.25 -20.87
N ASP A 974 26.68 -16.19 -20.05
CA ASP A 974 27.25 -14.86 -20.27
C ASP A 974 28.61 -14.70 -19.54
N GLU A 975 29.57 -14.00 -20.16
CA GLU A 975 30.91 -13.73 -19.60
C GLU A 975 31.04 -12.23 -19.26
N PRO A 976 30.74 -11.83 -18.00
CA PRO A 976 30.67 -10.44 -17.61
C PRO A 976 32.06 -9.77 -17.54
N ALA A 977 33.16 -10.54 -17.59
CA ALA A 977 34.50 -9.96 -17.65
C ALA A 977 34.79 -9.22 -18.99
N TYR A 978 33.90 -9.29 -19.98
CA TYR A 978 33.98 -8.45 -21.19
C TYR A 978 33.61 -6.98 -20.93
N THR A 979 32.80 -6.69 -19.92
CA THR A 979 32.32 -5.32 -19.60
C THR A 979 32.69 -4.88 -18.18
N GLN A 980 32.66 -5.78 -17.19
CA GLN A 980 33.03 -5.52 -15.80
C GLN A 980 34.29 -6.32 -15.34
N PRO A 981 35.44 -6.26 -16.05
CA PRO A 981 36.61 -7.09 -15.75
C PRO A 981 37.16 -6.89 -14.33
N GLU A 982 37.19 -5.66 -13.82
CA GLU A 982 37.77 -5.35 -12.51
C GLU A 982 36.87 -5.87 -11.36
N MET A 983 35.56 -5.63 -11.43
CA MET A 983 34.58 -6.14 -10.47
C MET A 983 34.61 -7.67 -10.41
N TYR A 984 34.61 -8.36 -11.55
CA TYR A 984 34.62 -9.83 -11.58
C TYR A 984 35.99 -10.43 -11.22
N GLN A 985 37.09 -9.67 -11.32
CA GLN A 985 38.37 -10.08 -10.74
C GLN A 985 38.31 -10.13 -9.20
N VAL A 986 37.56 -9.23 -8.55
CA VAL A 986 37.31 -9.27 -7.10
C VAL A 986 36.35 -10.43 -6.76
N ILE A 987 35.19 -10.49 -7.42
CA ILE A 987 34.16 -11.52 -7.18
C ILE A 987 34.73 -12.94 -7.30
N ARG A 988 35.61 -13.22 -8.27
CA ARG A 988 36.26 -14.53 -8.45
C ARG A 988 37.10 -15.02 -7.25
N HIS A 989 37.45 -14.13 -6.32
CA HIS A 989 38.19 -14.46 -5.09
C HIS A 989 37.36 -14.25 -3.81
N HIS A 990 36.13 -13.76 -3.93
CA HIS A 990 35.25 -13.45 -2.80
C HIS A 990 34.44 -14.71 -2.37
N PRO A 991 34.57 -15.19 -1.12
CA PRO A 991 33.85 -16.38 -0.64
C PRO A 991 32.33 -16.16 -0.57
N SER A 992 31.52 -17.23 -0.60
CA SER A 992 30.05 -17.06 -0.48
C SER A 992 29.64 -16.61 0.93
N VAL A 993 28.47 -15.96 1.06
CA VAL A 993 27.93 -15.51 2.36
C VAL A 993 27.88 -16.68 3.35
N ARG A 994 27.47 -17.86 2.86
CA ARG A 994 27.44 -19.12 3.59
C ARG A 994 28.81 -19.52 4.14
N GLU A 995 29.87 -19.42 3.33
CA GLU A 995 31.24 -19.77 3.72
C GLU A 995 31.83 -18.77 4.73
N ARG A 996 31.52 -17.48 4.58
CA ARG A 996 31.90 -16.42 5.54
C ARG A 996 31.27 -16.67 6.90
N PHE A 997 29.96 -16.91 6.93
CA PHE A 997 29.22 -17.10 8.17
C PHE A 997 29.56 -18.44 8.85
N ALA A 998 29.74 -19.53 8.10
CA ALA A 998 30.26 -20.79 8.63
C ALA A 998 31.58 -20.59 9.38
N LYS A 999 32.52 -19.85 8.78
CA LYS A 999 33.82 -19.53 9.38
C LYS A 999 33.70 -18.65 10.64
N GLU A 1000 32.77 -17.70 10.67
CA GLU A 1000 32.46 -16.95 11.90
C GLU A 1000 31.99 -17.89 13.01
N LEU A 1001 30.99 -18.73 12.75
CA LEU A 1001 30.40 -19.62 13.76
C LEU A 1001 31.39 -20.67 14.27
N ILE A 1002 32.28 -21.17 13.42
CA ILE A 1002 33.39 -22.06 13.81
C ILE A 1002 34.40 -21.32 14.68
N THR A 1003 34.76 -20.08 14.33
CA THR A 1003 35.68 -19.25 15.13
C THR A 1003 35.09 -18.88 16.50
N ALA A 1004 33.77 -18.68 16.56
CA ALA A 1004 33.01 -18.41 17.78
C ALA A 1004 32.68 -19.68 18.59
N GLY A 1005 32.96 -20.88 18.08
CA GLY A 1005 32.66 -22.15 18.75
C GLY A 1005 31.17 -22.50 18.84
N VAL A 1006 30.33 -21.90 17.98
CA VAL A 1006 28.87 -22.14 17.91
C VAL A 1006 28.53 -23.42 17.12
N VAL A 1007 29.39 -23.76 16.15
CA VAL A 1007 29.29 -24.94 15.26
C VAL A 1007 30.70 -25.48 15.04
N SER A 1008 30.91 -26.79 14.95
CA SER A 1008 32.20 -27.37 14.58
C SER A 1008 32.40 -27.45 13.06
N GLU A 1009 33.65 -27.57 12.62
CA GLU A 1009 33.99 -27.79 11.19
C GLU A 1009 33.34 -29.07 10.64
N GLN A 1010 33.18 -30.11 11.47
CA GLN A 1010 32.47 -31.34 11.10
C GLN A 1010 30.96 -31.08 10.92
N GLU A 1011 30.28 -30.46 11.90
CA GLU A 1011 28.85 -30.14 11.78
C GLU A 1011 28.56 -29.23 10.58
N SER A 1012 29.41 -28.23 10.33
CA SER A 1012 29.28 -27.35 9.16
C SER A 1012 29.53 -28.08 7.82
N THR A 1013 30.28 -29.19 7.84
CA THR A 1013 30.49 -30.04 6.67
C THR A 1013 29.30 -30.99 6.47
N GLU A 1014 28.77 -31.56 7.55
CA GLU A 1014 27.60 -32.47 7.54
C GLU A 1014 26.28 -31.78 7.14
N MET A 1015 26.24 -30.44 7.11
CA MET A 1015 25.14 -29.65 6.54
C MET A 1015 25.17 -29.53 5.00
N THR A 1016 26.24 -29.96 4.32
CA THR A 1016 26.51 -29.73 2.87
C THR A 1016 26.47 -31.01 2.05
#